data_AF-A0A4Y3PPX0-F1
#
_entry.id   AF-A0A4Y3PPX0-F1
#
_cell.length_a   1.000
_cell.length_b   1.000
_cell.length_c   1.000
_cell.angle_alpha   90.00
_cell.angle_beta   90.00
_cell.angle_gamma   90.00
#
_symmetry.space_group_name_H-M   'P 1'
#
loop_
_entity.id
_entity.type
_entity.pdbx_description
1 polymer ?
#
loop_
_entity_poly.entity_id
_entity_poly.type
_entity_poly.pdbx_seq_one_letter_code
_entity_poly.pdbx_strand_id
1 'polypeptide(L)'
;MKLDDHLLLWNQASVKVMDIRHRSMESGEELLDYRLPANAFLYATRGSAQVRLDGVPYDVQRFHLFHGGKGVCLDIAAKQSFEYYMILYKASASLPSRKELMRQAELDDPFRMQYGFAPQYPVFLLDIAERMAKEWIAAGLIDKLHVKSLFYQFVYEVMRQLDQQGIEPIKPDPVTQAVLFMNQHYARPITLESLVEMLDCNPRQFLRWFKRRYETSPIDYLIQLRMTKAKELLLGTDCTLKEIAESVGYPDSYYFSRQFKKNEGVSPTAFKEKALKQEQRLKNPSFLSTSPIVARELQRYSVHVIDNRYQHEREGHLSMRRKTRTSLAVTLLFCFALLLSACSGGTTNPGTGASGTAGQQQNTEATAPASQTSSDKEAPRVIKHAMGETTVNGTPKRVVILTNEGTEALLAVGVKPIGAVQSWVGSPWYNHIKDEMQDVTVVGDELQPNIEMIASLKPDLIIGNKVRQEKIYEQLNQIAPTIFAADLAGDWQINFKLYMEAINKKDEGEKAMADFNKRVADVKAKLGSKAATKVSVVRFSASQVRIYQKQTFSGVLLDQLGIARPPAQDKDSFIEVMTKETIPSMDGDVMFYFVSEQAGKNDAAKVVEEWKNDPLFKNLNVAKANKVIQVDEAIWNSAGGYKAANLLLDELAAYFEVK
;
A
#
# COMPACT_ATOMS: atom_id res chain seq x y z
N MET A 1 28.15 6.11 -9.20
CA MET A 1 27.67 7.05 -10.23
C MET A 1 28.81 8.02 -10.57
N LYS A 2 28.90 8.55 -11.80
CA LYS A 2 29.92 9.56 -12.13
C LYS A 2 29.46 10.93 -11.57
N LEU A 3 30.38 11.73 -11.06
CA LEU A 3 30.06 13.06 -10.51
C LEU A 3 29.31 13.94 -11.52
N ASP A 4 29.61 13.81 -12.81
CA ASP A 4 28.93 14.52 -13.89
C ASP A 4 27.40 14.38 -13.84
N ASP A 5 26.91 13.20 -13.46
CA ASP A 5 25.48 12.89 -13.32
C ASP A 5 24.86 13.58 -12.08
N HIS A 6 25.62 13.67 -10.97
CA HIS A 6 25.20 14.43 -9.78
C HIS A 6 25.11 15.92 -10.10
N LEU A 7 26.13 16.47 -10.76
CA LEU A 7 26.23 17.90 -11.10
C LEU A 7 25.14 18.31 -12.09
N LEU A 8 24.78 17.43 -13.03
CA LEU A 8 23.70 17.68 -13.98
C LEU A 8 22.36 17.90 -13.27
N LEU A 9 22.04 17.09 -12.26
CA LEU A 9 20.81 17.24 -11.46
C LEU A 9 20.87 18.47 -10.55
N TRP A 10 22.01 18.76 -9.93
CA TRP A 10 22.18 19.99 -9.14
C TRP A 10 21.98 21.27 -9.99
N ASN A 11 22.47 21.29 -11.23
CA ASN A 11 22.33 22.42 -12.14
C ASN A 11 20.88 22.68 -12.57
N GLN A 12 20.01 21.67 -12.51
CA GLN A 12 18.60 21.78 -12.91
C GLN A 12 17.64 21.79 -11.72
N ALA A 13 18.16 21.73 -10.50
CA ALA A 13 17.33 21.68 -9.31
C ALA A 13 16.81 23.06 -8.91
N SER A 14 15.49 23.12 -8.70
CA SER A 14 14.88 24.18 -7.91
C SER A 14 15.10 23.87 -6.43
N VAL A 15 15.98 24.65 -5.80
CA VAL A 15 16.34 24.50 -4.38
C VAL A 15 15.62 25.55 -3.52
N LYS A 16 15.14 25.10 -2.37
CA LYS A 16 14.61 25.92 -1.29
C LYS A 16 15.32 25.56 0.02
N VAL A 17 16.07 26.51 0.59
CA VAL A 17 16.59 26.41 1.96
C VAL A 17 15.39 26.54 2.91
N MET A 18 15.26 25.56 3.80
CA MET A 18 14.11 25.40 4.69
C MET A 18 14.40 25.92 6.10
N ASP A 19 15.61 25.69 6.60
CA ASP A 19 16.03 26.09 7.93
C ASP A 19 17.56 26.01 8.06
N ILE A 20 18.17 26.85 8.89
CA ILE A 20 19.59 26.81 9.22
C ILE A 20 19.74 26.93 10.73
N ARG A 21 20.37 25.92 11.33
CA ARG A 21 20.53 25.82 12.78
C ARG A 21 22.00 25.81 13.14
N HIS A 22 22.35 26.55 14.18
CA HIS A 22 23.60 26.38 14.89
C HIS A 22 23.30 25.64 16.21
N ARG A 23 24.05 24.57 16.49
CA ARG A 23 23.89 23.74 17.68
C ARG A 23 25.23 23.54 18.36
N SER A 24 25.20 23.57 19.69
CA SER A 24 26.31 23.22 20.57
C SER A 24 25.83 22.09 21.46
N MET A 25 26.67 21.08 21.64
CA MET A 25 26.44 19.94 22.51
C MET A 25 27.55 19.87 23.55
N GLU A 26 27.19 19.60 24.79
CA GLU A 26 28.15 19.38 25.87
C GLU A 26 28.76 17.98 25.80
N SER A 27 29.90 17.77 26.47
CA SER A 27 30.54 16.45 26.51
C SER A 27 29.61 15.40 27.12
N GLY A 28 29.40 14.28 26.41
CA GLY A 28 28.49 13.22 26.81
C GLY A 28 27.02 13.47 26.47
N GLU A 29 26.66 14.62 25.90
CA GLU A 29 25.32 14.86 25.38
C GLU A 29 25.06 14.02 24.12
N GLU A 30 23.84 13.51 24.00
CA GLU A 30 23.43 12.67 22.88
C GLU A 30 22.19 13.24 22.19
N LEU A 31 22.25 13.30 20.86
CA LEU A 31 21.09 13.44 19.98
C LEU A 31 20.82 12.06 19.40
N LEU A 32 19.73 11.42 19.81
CA LEU A 32 19.36 10.08 19.37
C LEU A 32 18.08 10.11 18.55
N ASP A 33 18.00 9.21 17.57
CA ASP A 33 16.83 8.96 16.74
C ASP A 33 16.31 10.21 16.00
N TYR A 34 17.18 11.18 15.70
CA TYR A 34 16.77 12.41 15.03
C TYR A 34 16.52 12.16 13.55
N ARG A 35 15.24 12.15 13.15
CA ARG A 35 14.84 11.98 11.75
C ARG A 35 14.93 13.30 11.01
N LEU A 36 15.75 13.34 9.96
CA LEU A 36 15.90 14.54 9.14
C LEU A 36 14.56 14.91 8.45
N PRO A 37 13.97 16.09 8.74
CA PRO A 37 12.67 16.48 8.19
C PRO A 37 12.74 16.94 6.73
N ALA A 38 13.95 17.21 6.24
CA ALA A 38 14.31 17.58 4.87
C ALA A 38 15.74 17.10 4.61
N ASN A 39 16.25 17.27 3.39
CA ASN A 39 17.65 16.98 3.10
C ASN A 39 18.53 17.92 3.93
N ALA A 40 19.64 17.43 4.46
CA ALA A 40 20.46 18.19 5.38
C ALA A 40 21.95 18.08 5.06
N PHE A 41 22.64 19.21 5.17
CA PHE A 41 24.08 19.24 5.41
C PHE A 41 24.34 19.48 6.89
N LEU A 42 25.28 18.73 7.46
CA LEU A 42 25.83 19.01 8.78
C LEU A 42 27.30 19.38 8.63
N TYR A 43 27.72 20.47 9.26
CA TYR A 43 29.09 20.94 9.22
C TYR A 43 29.60 21.19 10.62
N ALA A 44 30.49 20.31 11.10
CA ALA A 44 31.10 20.44 12.42
C ALA A 44 32.08 21.61 12.44
N THR A 45 32.03 22.45 13.47
CA THR A 45 32.92 23.62 13.59
C THR A 45 33.93 23.44 14.70
N ARG A 46 33.54 22.79 15.80
CA ARG A 46 34.39 22.56 16.97
C ARG A 46 34.08 21.20 17.59
N GLY A 47 35.08 20.65 18.28
CA GLY A 47 34.90 19.44 19.09
C GLY A 47 35.10 18.12 18.37
N SER A 48 34.64 17.07 19.05
CA SER A 48 34.61 15.71 18.53
C SER A 48 33.35 14.96 18.99
N ALA A 49 32.86 14.08 18.13
CA ALA A 49 31.65 13.30 18.36
C ALA A 49 31.71 11.95 17.63
N GLN A 50 30.88 11.01 18.05
CA GLN A 50 30.50 9.87 17.22
C GLN A 50 29.20 10.24 16.51
N VAL A 51 29.22 10.31 15.18
CA VAL A 51 28.01 10.56 14.38
C VAL A 51 27.60 9.26 13.70
N ARG A 52 26.30 8.98 13.60
CA ARG A 52 25.76 7.88 12.81
C ARG A 52 24.69 8.40 11.85
N LEU A 53 24.80 8.00 10.59
CA LEU A 53 23.75 8.17 9.58
C LEU A 53 23.19 6.81 9.23
N ASP A 54 21.92 6.55 9.58
CA ASP A 54 21.29 5.23 9.48
C ASP A 54 22.17 4.09 10.04
N GLY A 55 22.82 4.35 11.17
CA GLY A 55 23.70 3.40 11.84
C GLY A 55 25.12 3.31 11.27
N VAL A 56 25.44 3.94 10.14
CA VAL A 56 26.81 4.00 9.61
C VAL A 56 27.64 4.95 10.47
N PRO A 57 28.67 4.46 11.18
CA PRO A 57 29.41 5.25 12.15
C PRO A 57 30.50 6.09 11.49
N TYR A 58 30.61 7.35 11.92
CA TYR A 58 31.69 8.28 11.62
C TYR A 58 32.32 8.74 12.92
N ASP A 59 33.65 8.62 13.03
CA ASP A 59 34.39 9.27 14.11
C ASP A 59 34.72 10.69 13.67
N VAL A 60 34.18 11.68 14.40
CA VAL A 60 34.06 13.05 13.93
C VAL A 60 34.94 13.97 14.73
N GLN A 61 35.67 14.83 14.01
CA GLN A 61 36.40 15.97 14.55
C GLN A 61 35.86 17.26 13.92
N ARG A 62 36.33 18.42 14.39
CA ARG A 62 36.03 19.71 13.76
C ARG A 62 36.20 19.67 12.24
N PHE A 63 35.35 20.41 11.55
CA PHE A 63 35.28 20.55 10.09
C PHE A 63 34.80 19.35 9.29
N HIS A 64 34.45 18.24 9.92
CA HIS A 64 33.77 17.18 9.17
C HIS A 64 32.41 17.66 8.64
N LEU A 65 32.14 17.26 7.40
CA LEU A 65 30.90 17.53 6.70
C LEU A 65 30.14 16.22 6.48
N PHE A 66 28.83 16.28 6.67
CA PHE A 66 27.92 15.18 6.43
C PHE A 66 26.76 15.63 5.55
N HIS A 67 26.23 14.71 4.77
CA HIS A 67 24.98 14.90 4.07
C HIS A 67 24.06 13.70 4.29
N GLY A 68 22.78 13.97 4.48
CA GLY A 68 21.73 12.97 4.55
C GLY A 68 20.45 13.47 3.91
N GLY A 69 19.78 12.59 3.15
CA GLY A 69 18.45 12.87 2.62
C GLY A 69 17.38 12.94 3.71
N LYS A 70 16.19 13.42 3.33
CA LYS A 70 14.99 13.34 4.18
C LYS A 70 14.78 11.89 4.68
N GLY A 71 14.44 11.75 5.96
CA GLY A 71 14.11 10.47 6.60
C GLY A 71 15.31 9.70 7.19
N VAL A 72 16.54 10.09 6.84
CA VAL A 72 17.77 9.53 7.44
C VAL A 72 17.74 9.73 8.95
N CYS A 73 18.11 8.68 9.70
CA CYS A 73 18.31 8.72 11.14
C CYS A 73 19.69 9.30 11.44
N LEU A 74 19.72 10.42 12.15
CA LEU A 74 20.92 11.07 12.64
C LEU A 74 21.06 10.80 14.13
N ASP A 75 22.16 10.15 14.51
CA ASP A 75 22.58 10.05 15.91
C ASP A 75 23.91 10.79 16.10
N ILE A 76 24.04 11.56 17.18
CA ILE A 76 25.27 12.25 17.56
C ILE A 76 25.52 11.99 19.04
N ALA A 77 26.68 11.42 19.38
CA ALA A 77 27.14 11.30 20.75
C ALA A 77 28.42 12.13 20.91
N ALA A 78 28.34 13.22 21.67
CA ALA A 78 29.45 14.16 21.82
C ALA A 78 30.56 13.56 22.71
N LYS A 79 31.77 13.39 22.15
CA LYS A 79 32.96 12.92 22.90
C LYS A 79 33.59 14.06 23.71
N GLN A 80 33.47 15.28 23.19
CA GLN A 80 33.84 16.55 23.81
C GLN A 80 32.77 17.58 23.46
N SER A 81 32.88 18.82 23.95
CA SER A 81 32.04 19.93 23.48
C SER A 81 32.06 19.97 21.95
N PHE A 82 30.89 19.84 21.32
CA PHE A 82 30.74 19.63 19.87
C PHE A 82 29.76 20.65 19.28
N GLU A 83 30.24 21.46 18.35
CA GLU A 83 29.45 22.50 17.68
C GLU A 83 29.32 22.19 16.19
N TYR A 84 28.13 22.43 15.63
CA TYR A 84 27.87 22.20 14.22
C TYR A 84 26.74 23.09 13.67
N TYR A 85 26.81 23.35 12.37
CA TYR A 85 25.71 23.91 11.57
C TYR A 85 24.90 22.78 10.93
N MET A 86 23.57 22.91 10.94
CA MET A 86 22.65 22.04 10.22
C MET A 86 21.85 22.88 9.21
N ILE A 87 22.06 22.63 7.92
CA ILE A 87 21.43 23.35 6.82
C ILE A 87 20.41 22.44 6.16
N LEU A 88 19.12 22.73 6.37
CA LEU A 88 17.99 21.95 5.85
C LEU A 88 17.50 22.55 4.54
N TYR A 89 17.28 21.72 3.52
CA TYR A 89 16.84 22.16 2.20
C TYR A 89 15.91 21.15 1.53
N LYS A 90 15.14 21.63 0.54
CA LYS A 90 14.40 20.83 -0.42
C LYS A 90 14.93 21.11 -1.82
N ALA A 91 15.13 20.06 -2.60
CA ALA A 91 15.48 20.15 -4.01
C ALA A 91 14.43 19.38 -4.83
N SER A 92 14.08 19.93 -5.99
CA SER A 92 13.14 19.31 -6.92
C SER A 92 13.60 19.58 -8.36
N ALA A 93 13.40 18.63 -9.27
CA ALA A 93 13.71 18.84 -10.68
C ALA A 93 12.82 19.96 -11.26
N SER A 94 13.42 20.95 -11.93
CA SER A 94 12.66 22.03 -12.57
C SER A 94 12.03 21.55 -13.88
N LEU A 95 10.73 21.81 -14.08
CA LEU A 95 10.00 21.49 -15.31
C LEU A 95 10.22 22.59 -16.38
N PRO A 96 10.28 22.23 -17.67
CA PRO A 96 10.21 20.87 -18.24
C PRO A 96 11.58 20.17 -18.23
N SER A 97 11.75 19.16 -17.38
CA SER A 97 12.97 18.33 -17.34
C SER A 97 12.90 17.29 -18.47
N ARG A 98 14.00 17.04 -19.19
CA ARG A 98 14.01 16.00 -20.24
C ARG A 98 13.73 14.63 -19.60
N LYS A 99 12.98 13.76 -20.28
CA LYS A 99 12.61 12.40 -19.78
C LYS A 99 13.81 11.60 -19.25
N GLU A 100 14.99 11.77 -19.85
CA GLU A 100 16.22 11.09 -19.42
C GLU A 100 16.69 11.54 -18.03
N LEU A 101 16.57 12.84 -17.71
CA LEU A 101 16.91 13.40 -16.40
C LEU A 101 15.94 12.93 -15.31
N MET A 102 14.66 12.77 -15.66
CA MET A 102 13.67 12.21 -14.74
C MET A 102 13.98 10.74 -14.43
N ARG A 103 14.33 9.94 -15.44
CA ARG A 103 14.75 8.55 -15.26
C ARG A 103 16.04 8.43 -14.42
N GLN A 104 16.97 9.35 -14.63
CA GLN A 104 18.23 9.40 -13.88
C GLN A 104 18.00 9.79 -12.41
N ALA A 105 17.15 10.80 -12.15
CA ALA A 105 16.75 11.18 -10.80
C ALA A 105 15.99 10.07 -10.06
N GLU A 106 15.20 9.25 -10.76
CA GLU A 106 14.54 8.07 -10.17
C GLU A 106 15.51 6.97 -9.77
N LEU A 107 16.63 6.84 -10.49
CA LEU A 107 17.64 5.82 -10.23
C LEU A 107 18.63 6.26 -9.16
N ASP A 108 19.20 7.46 -9.27
CA ASP A 108 20.28 7.95 -8.41
C ASP A 108 20.10 9.44 -8.06
N ASP A 109 19.16 9.73 -7.17
CA ASP A 109 18.90 11.08 -6.67
C ASP A 109 20.06 11.60 -5.76
N PRO A 110 20.86 12.60 -6.20
CA PRO A 110 21.98 13.12 -5.41
C PRO A 110 21.52 13.80 -4.11
N PHE A 111 20.27 14.28 -4.04
CA PHE A 111 19.73 14.94 -2.85
C PHE A 111 19.40 13.95 -1.73
N ARG A 112 19.38 12.64 -2.03
CA ARG A 112 19.11 11.56 -1.07
C ARG A 112 20.35 10.80 -0.64
N MET A 113 21.50 11.03 -1.28
CA MET A 113 22.72 10.29 -0.99
C MET A 113 23.27 10.63 0.40
N GLN A 114 24.00 9.68 1.00
CA GLN A 114 24.68 9.85 2.27
C GLN A 114 26.18 9.87 2.07
N TYR A 115 26.86 10.80 2.74
CA TYR A 115 28.31 10.82 2.79
C TYR A 115 28.77 11.62 4.00
N GLY A 116 29.96 11.30 4.49
CA GLY A 116 30.66 12.02 5.52
C GLY A 116 32.15 12.09 5.19
N PHE A 117 32.75 13.27 5.25
CA PHE A 117 34.19 13.43 4.99
C PHE A 117 34.75 14.67 5.69
N ALA A 118 36.07 14.72 5.82
CA ALA A 118 36.80 15.92 6.23
C ALA A 118 37.18 16.73 4.97
N PRO A 119 36.65 17.95 4.76
CA PRO A 119 37.04 18.80 3.64
C PRO A 119 38.52 19.18 3.73
N GLN A 120 39.21 19.19 2.59
CA GLN A 120 40.58 19.69 2.45
C GLN A 120 40.66 21.22 2.65
N TYR A 121 39.60 21.93 2.26
CA TYR A 121 39.51 23.39 2.39
C TYR A 121 38.31 23.77 3.28
N PRO A 122 38.40 23.56 4.60
CA PRO A 122 37.26 23.69 5.51
C PRO A 122 36.88 25.14 5.83
N VAL A 123 37.84 26.06 5.83
CA VAL A 123 37.59 27.45 6.26
C VAL A 123 36.61 28.16 5.34
N PHE A 124 36.65 27.88 4.04
CA PHE A 124 35.72 28.48 3.08
C PHE A 124 34.29 27.98 3.26
N LEU A 125 34.11 26.68 3.51
CA LEU A 125 32.81 26.10 3.86
C LEU A 125 32.28 26.67 5.19
N LEU A 126 33.17 26.90 6.17
CA LEU A 126 32.82 27.52 7.44
C LEU A 126 32.29 28.94 7.24
N ASP A 127 33.01 29.79 6.51
CA ASP A 127 32.62 31.18 6.25
C ASP A 127 31.23 31.25 5.59
N ILE A 128 30.99 30.39 4.59
CA ILE A 128 29.68 30.31 3.94
C ILE A 128 28.60 29.84 4.92
N ALA A 129 28.86 28.82 5.74
CA ALA A 129 27.90 28.30 6.72
C ALA A 129 27.54 29.34 7.81
N GLU A 130 28.54 30.03 8.37
CA GLU A 130 28.35 31.09 9.36
C GLU A 130 27.56 32.26 8.78
N ARG A 131 27.88 32.68 7.55
CA ARG A 131 27.19 33.77 6.88
C ARG A 131 25.74 33.41 6.55
N MET A 132 25.51 32.21 6.04
CA MET A 132 24.14 31.72 5.82
C MET A 132 23.34 31.70 7.12
N ALA A 133 23.91 31.21 8.23
CA ALA A 133 23.22 31.19 9.51
C ALA A 133 22.89 32.59 10.04
N LYS A 134 23.83 33.53 9.92
CA LYS A 134 23.63 34.94 10.32
C LYS A 134 22.50 35.60 9.52
N GLU A 135 22.50 35.44 8.21
CA GLU A 135 21.50 36.05 7.32
C GLU A 135 20.13 35.36 7.43
N TRP A 136 20.10 34.06 7.73
CA TRP A 136 18.85 33.33 7.99
C TRP A 136 18.05 33.91 9.16
N ILE A 137 18.74 34.35 10.22
CA ILE A 137 18.13 34.97 11.40
C ILE A 137 17.54 36.35 11.08
N ALA A 138 18.17 37.12 10.18
CA ALA A 138 17.71 38.46 9.79
C ALA A 138 16.35 38.45 9.05
N ALA A 139 15.98 37.32 8.46
CA ALA A 139 14.65 36.99 7.90
C ALA A 139 14.10 37.87 6.76
N GLY A 140 14.86 38.86 6.26
CA GLY A 140 14.46 39.70 5.12
C GLY A 140 14.41 38.93 3.79
N LEU A 141 13.64 39.44 2.82
CA LEU A 141 13.52 38.82 1.50
C LEU A 141 14.85 38.83 0.74
N ILE A 142 15.63 39.92 0.88
CA ILE A 142 16.95 40.03 0.27
C ILE A 142 17.95 39.06 0.92
N ASP A 143 17.90 38.89 2.24
CA ASP A 143 18.73 37.95 2.99
C ASP A 143 18.40 36.50 2.58
N LYS A 144 17.11 36.16 2.46
CA LYS A 144 16.70 34.82 1.98
C LYS A 144 17.18 34.54 0.55
N LEU A 145 17.20 35.55 -0.33
CA LEU A 145 17.75 35.43 -1.67
C LEU A 145 19.27 35.21 -1.62
N HIS A 146 19.98 35.95 -0.77
CA HIS A 146 21.43 35.82 -0.63
C HIS A 146 21.83 34.50 0.03
N VAL A 147 21.11 34.02 1.05
CA VAL A 147 21.25 32.67 1.62
C VAL A 147 21.11 31.61 0.53
N LYS A 148 20.16 31.76 -0.40
CA LYS A 148 20.02 30.84 -1.54
C LYS A 148 21.28 30.85 -2.43
N SER A 149 21.85 32.02 -2.70
CA SER A 149 23.10 32.15 -3.46
C SER A 149 24.28 31.48 -2.74
N LEU A 150 24.45 31.78 -1.46
CA LEU A 150 25.48 31.18 -0.60
C LEU A 150 25.33 29.67 -0.51
N PHE A 151 24.10 29.15 -0.47
CA PHE A 151 23.84 27.72 -0.48
C PHE A 151 24.35 27.04 -1.76
N TYR A 152 24.14 27.64 -2.94
CA TYR A 152 24.70 27.09 -4.18
C TYR A 152 26.24 27.13 -4.18
N GLN A 153 26.84 28.18 -3.61
CA GLN A 153 28.29 28.26 -3.45
C GLN A 153 28.81 27.17 -2.49
N PHE A 154 28.09 26.91 -1.39
CA PHE A 154 28.38 25.83 -0.47
C PHE A 154 28.33 24.47 -1.17
N VAL A 155 27.25 24.18 -1.89
CA VAL A 155 27.09 22.92 -2.62
C VAL A 155 28.18 22.73 -3.67
N TYR A 156 28.50 23.76 -4.44
CA TYR A 156 29.59 23.72 -5.42
C TYR A 156 30.90 23.29 -4.76
N GLU A 157 31.25 23.90 -3.63
CA GLU A 157 32.48 23.60 -2.91
C GLU A 157 32.47 22.16 -2.35
N VAL A 158 31.33 21.71 -1.81
CA VAL A 158 31.19 20.33 -1.33
C VAL A 158 31.37 19.33 -2.46
N MET A 159 30.70 19.54 -3.60
CA MET A 159 30.82 18.64 -4.76
C MET A 159 32.26 18.60 -5.30
N ARG A 160 32.94 19.75 -5.37
CA ARG A 160 34.34 19.83 -5.80
C ARG A 160 35.27 19.02 -4.88
N GLN A 161 35.10 19.15 -3.56
CA GLN A 161 35.97 18.47 -2.60
C GLN A 161 35.65 16.98 -2.44
N LEU A 162 34.41 16.55 -2.69
CA LEU A 162 34.04 15.14 -2.78
C LEU A 162 34.78 14.46 -3.94
N ASP A 163 34.79 15.10 -5.11
CA ASP A 163 35.47 14.61 -6.31
C ASP A 163 36.97 14.48 -6.12
N GLN A 164 37.61 15.56 -5.66
CA GLN A 164 39.05 15.63 -5.44
C GLN A 164 39.55 14.57 -4.45
N GLN A 165 38.70 14.16 -3.51
CA GLN A 165 39.03 13.16 -2.49
C GLN A 165 38.57 11.75 -2.85
N GLY A 166 37.88 11.56 -3.99
CA GLY A 166 37.34 10.26 -4.40
C GLY A 166 36.32 9.69 -3.41
N ILE A 167 35.57 10.54 -2.72
CA ILE A 167 34.54 10.11 -1.76
C ILE A 167 33.30 9.68 -2.54
N GLU A 168 32.98 8.38 -2.51
CA GLU A 168 31.77 7.87 -3.17
C GLU A 168 30.55 8.01 -2.26
N PRO A 169 29.49 8.71 -2.71
CA PRO A 169 28.23 8.79 -1.97
C PRO A 169 27.54 7.43 -1.83
N ILE A 170 27.05 7.14 -0.63
CA ILE A 170 26.31 5.91 -0.30
C ILE A 170 24.82 6.16 -0.50
N LYS A 171 24.16 5.32 -1.30
CA LYS A 171 22.71 5.34 -1.41
C LYS A 171 22.07 4.69 -0.16
N PRO A 172 21.14 5.36 0.54
CA PRO A 172 20.43 4.74 1.66
C PRO A 172 19.68 3.49 1.20
N ASP A 173 19.77 2.38 1.95
CA ASP A 173 18.92 1.19 1.72
C ASP A 173 17.59 1.38 2.46
N PRO A 174 16.46 1.59 1.76
CA PRO A 174 15.16 1.84 2.40
C PRO A 174 14.72 0.68 3.28
N VAL A 175 15.12 -0.55 2.95
CA VAL A 175 14.80 -1.73 3.75
C VAL A 175 15.55 -1.68 5.09
N THR A 176 16.84 -1.35 5.06
CA THR A 176 17.64 -1.19 6.28
C THR A 176 17.08 -0.06 7.15
N GLN A 177 16.72 1.08 6.55
CA GLN A 177 16.12 2.20 7.27
C GLN A 177 14.78 1.82 7.94
N ALA A 178 13.92 1.06 7.24
CA ALA A 178 12.68 0.56 7.81
C ALA A 178 12.92 -0.36 9.00
N VAL A 179 13.88 -1.27 8.90
CA VAL A 179 14.21 -2.22 9.97
C VAL A 179 14.78 -1.49 11.18
N LEU A 180 15.66 -0.51 10.99
CA LEU A 180 16.15 0.33 12.07
C LEU A 180 15.00 1.04 12.79
N PHE A 181 14.09 1.65 12.03
CA PHE A 181 12.92 2.30 12.58
C PHE A 181 12.00 1.34 13.34
N MET A 182 11.75 0.14 12.80
CA MET A 182 10.96 -0.88 13.50
C MET A 182 11.62 -1.32 14.80
N ASN A 183 12.94 -1.49 14.83
CA ASN A 183 13.67 -1.84 16.05
C ASN A 183 13.59 -0.75 17.12
N GLN A 184 13.59 0.53 16.72
CA GLN A 184 13.47 1.66 17.65
C GLN A 184 12.04 1.87 18.15
N HIS A 185 11.03 1.57 17.33
CA HIS A 185 9.64 1.96 17.59
C HIS A 185 8.65 0.79 17.60
N TYR A 186 9.11 -0.45 17.80
CA TYR A 186 8.28 -1.64 17.67
C TYR A 186 6.99 -1.59 18.51
N ALA A 187 7.02 -0.94 19.67
CA ALA A 187 5.85 -0.83 20.57
C ALA A 187 4.76 0.14 20.05
N ARG A 188 5.09 1.02 19.10
CA ARG A 188 4.14 1.99 18.54
C ARG A 188 3.32 1.37 17.40
N PRO A 189 2.14 1.90 17.07
CA PRO A 189 1.43 1.51 15.85
C PRO A 189 2.26 1.89 14.62
N ILE A 190 2.80 0.89 13.93
CA ILE A 190 3.54 1.06 12.68
C ILE A 190 2.73 0.45 11.55
N THR A 191 2.45 1.24 10.52
CA THR A 191 1.75 0.82 9.30
C THR A 191 2.71 0.81 8.12
N LEU A 192 2.38 0.05 7.07
CA LEU A 192 3.17 0.07 5.84
C LEU A 192 3.22 1.48 5.24
N GLU A 193 2.09 2.18 5.27
CA GLU A 193 1.94 3.55 4.80
C GLU A 193 2.91 4.49 5.53
N SER A 194 2.96 4.40 6.87
CA SER A 194 3.87 5.24 7.67
C SER A 194 5.36 4.97 7.36
N LEU A 195 5.72 3.71 7.09
CA LEU A 195 7.10 3.35 6.72
C LEU A 195 7.45 3.92 5.35
N VAL A 196 6.55 3.77 4.38
CA VAL A 196 6.79 4.18 3.01
C VAL A 196 6.81 5.70 2.87
N GLU A 197 5.94 6.41 3.60
CA GLU A 197 5.92 7.88 3.66
C GLU A 197 7.20 8.45 4.29
N MET A 198 7.67 7.83 5.39
CA MET A 198 8.91 8.22 6.05
C MET A 198 10.13 8.06 5.13
N LEU A 199 10.17 6.96 4.39
CA LEU A 199 11.28 6.61 3.49
C LEU A 199 11.16 7.25 2.11
N ASP A 200 10.08 7.98 1.86
CA ASP A 200 9.78 8.65 0.60
C ASP A 200 9.97 7.72 -0.62
N CYS A 201 9.50 6.47 -0.49
CA CYS A 201 9.70 5.41 -1.47
C CYS A 201 8.37 4.88 -2.04
N ASN A 202 8.42 4.06 -3.09
CA ASN A 202 7.21 3.46 -3.66
C ASN A 202 6.79 2.23 -2.81
N PRO A 203 5.53 2.13 -2.36
CA PRO A 203 5.09 1.02 -1.50
C PRO A 203 5.31 -0.37 -2.11
N ARG A 204 5.09 -0.52 -3.42
CA ARG A 204 5.25 -1.80 -4.14
C ARG A 204 6.72 -2.21 -4.22
N GLN A 205 7.61 -1.26 -4.49
CA GLN A 205 9.05 -1.53 -4.56
C GLN A 205 9.62 -1.87 -3.20
N PHE A 206 9.24 -1.12 -2.16
CA PHE A 206 9.65 -1.36 -0.78
C PHE A 206 9.25 -2.77 -0.30
N LEU A 207 7.99 -3.18 -0.51
CA LEU A 207 7.54 -4.54 -0.17
C LEU A 207 8.35 -5.63 -0.87
N ARG A 208 8.67 -5.42 -2.15
CA ARG A 208 9.48 -6.36 -2.94
C ARG A 208 10.91 -6.46 -2.41
N TRP A 209 11.55 -5.32 -2.13
CA TRP A 209 12.91 -5.28 -1.58
C TRP A 209 12.96 -5.89 -0.18
N PHE A 210 11.98 -5.59 0.67
CA PHE A 210 11.88 -6.14 2.02
C PHE A 210 11.70 -7.66 1.99
N LYS A 211 10.75 -8.16 1.19
CA LYS A 211 10.52 -9.60 1.03
C LYS A 211 11.74 -10.32 0.44
N ARG A 212 12.47 -9.69 -0.49
CA ARG A 212 13.69 -10.26 -1.05
C ARG A 212 14.82 -10.39 0.00
N ARG A 213 14.88 -9.48 0.98
CA ARG A 213 15.94 -9.45 1.99
C ARG A 213 15.63 -10.29 3.23
N TYR A 214 14.38 -10.25 3.71
CA TYR A 214 13.95 -10.86 4.97
C TYR A 214 12.95 -12.01 4.79
N GLU A 215 12.60 -12.37 3.56
CA GLU A 215 11.65 -13.45 3.21
C GLU A 215 10.24 -13.30 3.80
N THR A 216 9.93 -12.13 4.35
CA THR A 216 8.68 -11.84 5.06
C THR A 216 8.15 -10.45 4.71
N SER A 217 6.92 -10.14 5.12
CA SER A 217 6.37 -8.78 4.97
C SER A 217 6.89 -7.86 6.09
N PRO A 218 6.96 -6.54 5.88
CA PRO A 218 7.33 -5.58 6.94
C PRO A 218 6.50 -5.71 8.23
N ILE A 219 5.20 -6.00 8.10
CA ILE A 219 4.30 -6.15 9.23
C ILE A 219 4.51 -7.49 9.93
N ASP A 220 4.73 -8.57 9.18
CA ASP A 220 5.06 -9.87 9.77
C ASP A 220 6.43 -9.84 10.47
N TYR A 221 7.41 -9.13 9.90
CA TYR A 221 8.69 -8.85 10.56
C TYR A 221 8.50 -8.11 11.88
N LEU A 222 7.69 -7.06 11.89
CA LEU A 222 7.37 -6.31 13.11
C LEU A 222 6.69 -7.19 14.16
N ILE A 223 5.77 -8.07 13.75
CA ILE A 223 5.13 -9.04 14.65
C ILE A 223 6.19 -9.97 15.26
N GLN A 224 7.09 -10.54 14.45
CA GLN A 224 8.18 -11.39 14.92
C GLN A 224 9.10 -10.65 15.89
N LEU A 225 9.47 -9.40 15.56
CA LEU A 225 10.28 -8.54 16.43
C LEU A 225 9.60 -8.32 17.80
N ARG A 226 8.30 -8.00 17.81
CA ARG A 226 7.50 -7.87 19.04
C ARG A 226 7.46 -9.18 19.84
N MET A 227 7.35 -10.34 19.18
CA MET A 227 7.39 -11.64 19.85
C MET A 227 8.76 -11.93 20.46
N THR A 228 9.85 -11.58 19.78
CA THR A 228 11.21 -11.69 20.31
C THR A 228 11.36 -10.83 21.57
N LYS A 229 10.93 -9.56 21.54
CA LYS A 229 10.94 -8.69 22.73
C LYS A 229 10.04 -9.20 23.85
N ALA A 230 8.88 -9.76 23.53
CA ALA A 230 8.02 -10.38 24.52
C ALA A 230 8.69 -11.60 25.19
N LYS A 231 9.42 -12.43 24.44
CA LYS A 231 10.19 -13.56 25.00
C LYS A 231 11.30 -13.08 25.93
N GLU A 232 12.04 -12.04 25.55
CA GLU A 232 13.05 -11.42 26.40
C GLU A 232 12.44 -10.96 27.74
N LEU A 233 11.31 -10.26 27.71
CA LEU A 233 10.62 -9.79 28.91
C LEU A 233 10.04 -10.94 29.76
N LEU A 234 9.46 -11.97 29.14
CA LEU A 234 8.91 -13.13 29.85
C LEU A 234 9.98 -13.90 30.64
N LEU A 235 11.20 -13.97 30.12
CA LEU A 235 12.31 -14.70 30.73
C LEU A 235 13.16 -13.83 31.66
N GLY A 236 13.28 -12.54 31.36
CA GLY A 236 14.14 -11.61 32.10
C GLY A 236 13.45 -10.85 33.23
N THR A 237 12.12 -10.93 33.35
CA THR A 237 11.35 -10.10 34.30
C THR A 237 10.17 -10.85 34.93
N ASP A 238 9.64 -10.25 36.01
CA ASP A 238 8.39 -10.67 36.67
C ASP A 238 7.18 -9.84 36.25
N CYS A 239 7.27 -9.13 35.11
CA CYS A 239 6.15 -8.39 34.55
C CYS A 239 4.94 -9.30 34.28
N THR A 240 3.75 -8.75 34.52
CA THR A 240 2.48 -9.38 34.19
C THR A 240 2.28 -9.44 32.67
N LEU A 241 1.42 -10.35 32.21
CA LEU A 241 1.11 -10.45 30.77
C LEU A 241 0.50 -9.16 30.20
N LYS A 242 -0.18 -8.37 31.03
CA LYS A 242 -0.74 -7.08 30.62
C LYS A 242 0.38 -6.07 30.35
N GLU A 243 1.32 -5.93 31.27
CA GLU A 243 2.48 -5.03 31.12
C GLU A 243 3.36 -5.43 29.93
N ILE A 244 3.56 -6.74 29.73
CA ILE A 244 4.31 -7.25 28.57
C ILE A 244 3.56 -6.95 27.26
N ALA A 245 2.24 -7.15 27.22
CA ALA A 245 1.44 -6.81 26.04
C ALA A 245 1.54 -5.32 25.70
N GLU A 246 1.35 -4.44 26.69
CA GLU A 246 1.41 -2.99 26.50
C GLU A 246 2.81 -2.53 26.05
N SER A 247 3.88 -3.04 26.67
CA SER A 247 5.28 -2.70 26.34
C SER A 247 5.72 -3.17 24.94
N VAL A 248 5.14 -4.25 24.40
CA VAL A 248 5.43 -4.72 23.04
C VAL A 248 4.41 -4.24 22.00
N GLY A 249 3.52 -3.32 22.37
CA GLY A 249 2.62 -2.63 21.44
C GLY A 249 1.30 -3.32 21.16
N TYR A 250 0.78 -4.08 22.12
CA TYR A 250 -0.55 -4.69 22.10
C TYR A 250 -1.42 -4.12 23.23
N PRO A 251 -2.54 -3.44 22.92
CA PRO A 251 -3.41 -2.87 23.96
C PRO A 251 -4.23 -3.92 24.71
N ASP A 252 -4.38 -5.12 24.15
CA ASP A 252 -5.14 -6.23 24.73
C ASP A 252 -4.24 -7.43 24.98
N SER A 253 -4.13 -7.84 26.24
CA SER A 253 -3.35 -8.99 26.69
C SER A 253 -3.90 -10.32 26.15
N TYR A 254 -5.20 -10.41 25.87
CA TYR A 254 -5.82 -11.58 25.27
C TYR A 254 -5.46 -11.70 23.79
N TYR A 255 -5.53 -10.61 23.04
CA TYR A 255 -5.06 -10.55 21.66
C TYR A 255 -3.56 -10.86 21.56
N PHE A 256 -2.73 -10.27 22.42
CA PHE A 256 -1.31 -10.61 22.55
C PHE A 256 -1.10 -12.11 22.77
N SER A 257 -1.81 -12.72 23.72
CA SER A 257 -1.66 -14.14 24.04
C SER A 257 -2.01 -15.05 22.87
N ARG A 258 -3.05 -14.70 22.09
CA ARG A 258 -3.39 -15.43 20.84
C ARG A 258 -2.31 -15.28 19.79
N GLN A 259 -1.78 -14.06 19.62
CA GLN A 259 -0.73 -13.77 18.65
C GLN A 259 0.57 -14.48 19.01
N PHE A 260 0.94 -14.51 20.29
CA PHE A 260 2.11 -15.23 20.79
C PHE A 260 1.97 -16.73 20.55
N LYS A 261 0.81 -17.32 20.88
CA LYS A 261 0.54 -18.75 20.61
C LYS A 261 0.59 -19.08 19.11
N LYS A 262 0.13 -18.17 18.25
CA LYS A 262 0.21 -18.34 16.80
C LYS A 262 1.66 -18.38 16.30
N ASN A 263 2.56 -17.59 16.90
CA ASN A 263 3.96 -17.48 16.46
C ASN A 263 4.86 -18.56 17.09
N GLU A 264 4.72 -18.82 18.40
CA GLU A 264 5.60 -19.71 19.17
C GLU A 264 4.99 -21.11 19.42
N GLY A 265 3.73 -21.33 19.05
CA GLY A 265 3.01 -22.60 19.24
C GLY A 265 2.49 -22.87 20.66
N VAL A 266 2.93 -22.10 21.66
CA VAL A 266 2.53 -22.22 23.08
C VAL A 266 2.07 -20.87 23.64
N SER A 267 1.28 -20.87 24.71
CA SER A 267 0.89 -19.62 25.37
C SER A 267 2.08 -18.96 26.07
N PRO A 268 2.05 -17.63 26.29
CA PRO A 268 3.10 -16.91 27.04
C PRO A 268 3.41 -17.54 28.42
N THR A 269 2.37 -17.92 29.17
CA THR A 269 2.52 -18.57 30.48
C THR A 269 3.19 -19.94 30.37
N ALA A 270 2.75 -20.77 29.42
CA ALA A 270 3.35 -22.08 29.19
C ALA A 270 4.80 -21.97 28.72
N PHE A 271 5.12 -20.94 27.93
CA PHE A 271 6.48 -20.62 27.52
C PHE A 271 7.37 -20.29 28.73
N LYS A 272 6.92 -19.39 29.62
CA LYS A 272 7.63 -19.03 30.86
C LYS A 272 7.83 -20.24 31.78
N GLU A 273 6.78 -21.03 32.02
CA GLU A 273 6.87 -22.23 32.86
C GLU A 273 7.83 -23.29 32.31
N LYS A 274 7.82 -23.51 30.99
CA LYS A 274 8.73 -24.47 30.35
C LYS A 274 10.18 -24.03 30.49
N ALA A 275 10.46 -22.75 30.30
CA ALA A 275 11.80 -22.19 30.46
C ALA A 275 12.28 -22.29 31.92
N LEU A 276 11.44 -21.94 32.89
CA LEU A 276 11.76 -22.07 34.33
C LEU A 276 12.05 -23.52 34.73
N LYS A 277 11.25 -24.49 34.25
CA LYS A 277 11.50 -25.93 34.49
C LYS A 277 12.80 -26.41 33.85
N GLN A 278 13.17 -25.88 32.69
CA GLN A 278 14.41 -26.21 32.01
C GLN A 278 15.63 -25.61 32.73
N GLU A 279 15.52 -24.38 33.23
CA GLU A 279 16.57 -23.74 34.03
C GLU A 279 16.76 -24.46 35.39
N GLN A 280 15.68 -24.85 36.05
CA GLN A 280 15.74 -25.66 37.28
C GLN A 280 16.37 -27.05 37.04
N ARG A 281 16.14 -27.67 35.88
CA ARG A 281 16.81 -28.92 35.49
C ARG A 281 18.32 -28.75 35.30
N LEU A 282 18.75 -27.66 34.67
CA LEU A 282 20.17 -27.34 34.47
C LEU A 282 20.88 -27.03 35.79
N LYS A 283 20.17 -26.48 36.78
CA LYS A 283 20.69 -26.16 38.12
C LYS A 283 20.63 -27.32 39.12
N ASN A 284 20.09 -28.48 38.74
CA ASN A 284 19.97 -29.64 39.63
C ASN A 284 21.13 -30.64 39.41
N PRO A 285 22.03 -30.82 40.40
CA PRO A 285 23.22 -31.69 40.26
C PRO A 285 22.87 -33.15 39.93
N SER A 286 21.67 -33.61 40.31
CA SER A 286 21.24 -35.00 40.07
C SER A 286 21.05 -35.35 38.58
N PHE A 287 20.87 -34.36 37.70
CA PHE A 287 20.77 -34.56 36.25
C PHE A 287 22.08 -34.31 35.49
N LEU A 288 23.12 -33.81 36.18
CA LEU A 288 24.46 -33.59 35.62
C LEU A 288 25.43 -34.74 35.93
N SER A 289 25.02 -35.71 36.76
CA SER A 289 25.83 -36.91 37.04
C SER A 289 25.76 -37.90 35.88
N THR A 290 26.85 -38.03 35.13
CA THR A 290 27.02 -39.03 34.06
C THR A 290 27.46 -40.42 34.55
N SER A 291 27.52 -40.63 35.87
CA SER A 291 27.95 -41.90 36.45
C SER A 291 26.82 -42.52 37.28
N PRO A 292 26.15 -43.59 36.79
CA PRO A 292 25.20 -44.32 37.61
C PRO A 292 26.01 -45.17 38.60
N ILE A 293 26.13 -44.72 39.85
CA ILE A 293 26.78 -45.51 40.91
C ILE A 293 25.93 -46.74 41.29
N VAL A 294 24.66 -46.82 40.89
CA VAL A 294 23.79 -47.99 41.14
C VAL A 294 22.91 -48.29 39.91
N ALA A 295 22.84 -49.57 39.53
CA ALA A 295 21.95 -50.07 38.49
C ALA A 295 20.48 -49.80 38.88
N ARG A 296 19.69 -49.34 37.92
CA ARG A 296 18.28 -48.99 38.12
C ARG A 296 17.43 -50.27 38.12
N GLU A 297 17.59 -51.13 39.12
CA GLU A 297 16.65 -52.22 39.38
C GLU A 297 15.43 -51.68 40.13
N LEU A 298 14.27 -51.82 39.51
CA LEU A 298 12.96 -51.57 40.10
C LEU A 298 12.67 -52.63 41.17
N GLN A 299 13.06 -52.38 42.42
CA GLN A 299 12.56 -53.16 43.54
C GLN A 299 11.14 -52.73 43.90
N ARG A 300 10.19 -53.57 43.49
CA ARG A 300 8.89 -53.73 44.15
C ARG A 300 9.14 -54.36 45.53
N TYR A 301 8.82 -53.65 46.61
CA TYR A 301 8.47 -54.29 47.87
C TYR A 301 7.00 -54.02 48.16
N SER A 302 6.27 -55.12 48.30
CA SER A 302 4.87 -55.21 48.70
C SER A 302 4.76 -55.58 50.18
N VAL A 303 3.52 -55.44 50.68
CA VAL A 303 2.89 -56.18 51.80
C VAL A 303 2.73 -55.42 53.12
N HIS A 304 1.52 -54.84 53.26
CA HIS A 304 0.57 -54.91 54.38
C HIS A 304 0.97 -54.75 55.86
N VAL A 305 0.05 -54.05 56.57
CA VAL A 305 -0.22 -53.93 58.03
C VAL A 305 0.77 -52.98 58.75
N ILE A 306 0.39 -51.88 59.42
CA ILE A 306 -0.59 -51.71 60.51
C ILE A 306 -1.18 -50.28 60.54
N ASP A 307 -2.46 -50.27 60.91
CA ASP A 307 -3.41 -49.21 61.22
C ASP A 307 -3.08 -48.42 62.52
N ASN A 308 -3.28 -47.09 62.54
CA ASN A 308 -4.04 -46.40 63.60
C ASN A 308 -4.11 -44.86 63.40
N ARG A 309 -5.33 -44.40 63.05
CA ARG A 309 -6.14 -43.30 63.65
C ARG A 309 -5.65 -41.83 63.55
N TYR A 310 -6.51 -40.80 63.39
CA TYR A 310 -7.89 -40.60 63.85
C TYR A 310 -8.65 -39.50 63.03
N GLN A 311 -9.98 -39.64 63.01
CA GLN A 311 -11.09 -38.65 62.84
C GLN A 311 -11.43 -38.17 61.41
N HIS A 312 -12.50 -38.73 60.79
CA HIS A 312 -13.92 -38.30 60.84
C HIS A 312 -14.09 -36.88 60.24
N GLU A 313 -14.92 -36.59 59.23
CA GLU A 313 -16.27 -37.08 58.97
C GLU A 313 -16.80 -36.59 57.59
N ARG A 314 -17.84 -37.27 57.07
CA ARG A 314 -18.79 -36.88 56.00
C ARG A 314 -18.51 -37.25 54.54
N GLU A 315 -18.82 -38.53 54.29
CA GLU A 315 -19.78 -39.07 53.30
C GLU A 315 -20.24 -38.22 52.10
N GLY A 316 -20.17 -38.86 50.93
CA GLY A 316 -20.86 -38.47 49.70
C GLY A 316 -20.54 -39.43 48.55
N HIS A 317 -21.07 -40.66 48.63
CA HIS A 317 -20.97 -41.70 47.60
C HIS A 317 -21.34 -41.20 46.20
N LEU A 318 -20.52 -41.50 45.18
CA LEU A 318 -21.00 -42.06 43.92
C LEU A 318 -19.99 -43.05 43.31
N SER A 319 -20.49 -44.25 43.08
CA SER A 319 -19.81 -45.44 42.60
C SER A 319 -19.33 -45.34 41.15
N MET A 320 -18.14 -45.89 40.88
CA MET A 320 -17.70 -46.29 39.55
C MET A 320 -18.61 -47.37 38.97
N ARG A 321 -19.04 -47.20 37.72
CA ARG A 321 -19.27 -48.32 36.80
C ARG A 321 -18.35 -48.17 35.59
N ARG A 322 -17.28 -48.96 35.58
CA ARG A 322 -16.54 -49.32 34.36
C ARG A 322 -17.50 -50.00 33.39
N LYS A 323 -17.59 -49.47 32.17
CA LYS A 323 -17.88 -50.29 30.98
C LYS A 323 -16.73 -50.12 29.99
N THR A 324 -16.05 -51.24 29.80
CA THR A 324 -15.11 -51.55 28.73
C THR A 324 -15.80 -51.43 27.36
N ARG A 325 -15.17 -50.72 26.41
CA ARG A 325 -15.40 -50.92 24.97
C ARG A 325 -14.12 -50.64 24.16
N THR A 326 -13.44 -51.73 23.82
CA THR A 326 -13.04 -52.13 22.46
C THR A 326 -12.49 -51.03 21.53
N SER A 327 -11.15 -50.93 21.46
CA SER A 327 -10.41 -50.18 20.43
C SER A 327 -9.90 -51.05 19.25
N LEU A 328 -10.44 -52.27 19.09
CA LEU A 328 -9.99 -53.22 18.06
C LEU A 328 -10.83 -53.20 16.76
N ALA A 329 -11.92 -52.42 16.71
CA ALA A 329 -12.83 -52.40 15.56
C ALA A 329 -12.53 -51.31 14.51
N VAL A 330 -11.75 -50.27 14.85
CA VAL A 330 -11.49 -49.14 13.93
C VAL A 330 -10.30 -49.41 13.01
N THR A 331 -9.33 -50.21 13.46
CA THR A 331 -8.15 -50.56 12.65
C THR A 331 -8.47 -51.59 11.55
N LEU A 332 -9.50 -52.43 11.73
CA LEU A 332 -9.91 -53.40 10.73
C LEU A 332 -10.75 -52.79 9.59
N LEU A 333 -11.38 -51.63 9.82
CA LEU A 333 -12.23 -50.96 8.83
C LEU A 333 -11.44 -50.12 7.81
N PHE A 334 -10.22 -49.69 8.16
CA PHE A 334 -9.35 -48.95 7.23
C PHE A 334 -8.60 -49.87 6.25
N CYS A 335 -8.38 -51.13 6.59
CA CYS A 335 -7.68 -52.09 5.71
C CYS A 335 -8.60 -52.72 4.65
N PHE A 336 -9.93 -52.63 4.79
CA PHE A 336 -10.87 -53.21 3.82
C PHE A 336 -11.22 -52.26 2.65
N ALA A 337 -10.92 -50.96 2.76
CA ALA A 337 -11.23 -49.97 1.72
C ALA A 337 -10.18 -49.88 0.59
N LEU A 338 -9.00 -50.52 0.76
CA LEU A 338 -7.89 -50.48 -0.20
C LEU A 338 -7.82 -51.69 -1.15
N LEU A 339 -8.77 -52.63 -1.08
CA LEU A 339 -8.75 -53.88 -1.87
C LEU A 339 -9.84 -53.99 -2.96
N LEU A 340 -10.52 -52.90 -3.32
CA LEU A 340 -11.66 -52.93 -4.27
C LEU A 340 -11.53 -52.06 -5.54
N SER A 341 -10.32 -51.75 -6.00
CA SER A 341 -10.12 -51.19 -7.35
C SER A 341 -9.01 -51.90 -8.14
N ALA A 342 -9.17 -53.20 -8.34
CA ALA A 342 -8.38 -53.94 -9.32
C ALA A 342 -9.18 -55.15 -9.82
N CYS A 343 -9.84 -54.98 -10.98
CA CYS A 343 -10.03 -55.96 -12.06
C CYS A 343 -11.37 -55.71 -12.80
N SER A 344 -11.27 -55.22 -14.05
CA SER A 344 -12.18 -55.64 -15.12
C SER A 344 -11.38 -55.73 -16.43
N GLY A 345 -10.89 -56.94 -16.74
CA GLY A 345 -10.73 -57.40 -18.14
C GLY A 345 -12.10 -57.89 -18.64
N GLY A 346 -12.47 -57.88 -19.91
CA GLY A 346 -11.70 -57.94 -21.16
C GLY A 346 -12.20 -59.17 -21.95
N THR A 347 -12.59 -59.02 -23.24
CA THR A 347 -12.58 -60.06 -24.32
C THR A 347 -13.22 -59.49 -25.61
N THR A 348 -12.48 -59.27 -26.71
CA THR A 348 -12.25 -60.12 -27.94
C THR A 348 -13.50 -60.26 -28.85
N ASN A 349 -13.51 -60.20 -30.19
CA ASN A 349 -12.55 -60.36 -31.32
C ASN A 349 -13.37 -60.10 -32.64
N PRO A 350 -12.94 -60.41 -33.89
CA PRO A 350 -11.71 -60.09 -34.64
C PRO A 350 -11.98 -59.63 -36.12
N GLY A 351 -10.92 -59.36 -36.90
CA GLY A 351 -10.96 -59.38 -38.39
C GLY A 351 -10.02 -58.36 -39.06
N THR A 352 -8.71 -58.63 -39.19
CA THR A 352 -8.00 -59.17 -40.39
C THR A 352 -7.79 -58.20 -41.56
N GLY A 353 -6.52 -58.02 -41.96
CA GLY A 353 -6.14 -57.58 -43.31
C GLY A 353 -4.84 -56.77 -43.36
N ALA A 354 -3.76 -57.40 -43.82
CA ALA A 354 -2.39 -56.86 -43.91
C ALA A 354 -2.05 -56.28 -45.29
N SER A 355 -0.82 -55.73 -45.38
CA SER A 355 -0.03 -55.39 -46.60
C SER A 355 -0.34 -54.01 -47.20
N GLY A 356 0.59 -53.16 -47.63
CA GLY A 356 2.05 -53.23 -47.82
C GLY A 356 2.45 -52.20 -48.90
N THR A 357 3.53 -51.45 -48.65
CA THR A 357 4.46 -50.81 -49.62
C THR A 357 4.03 -49.65 -50.56
N ALA A 358 4.82 -48.56 -50.41
CA ALA A 358 5.57 -47.79 -51.43
C ALA A 358 4.88 -46.79 -52.38
N GLY A 359 5.43 -45.57 -52.39
CA GLY A 359 5.71 -44.82 -53.62
C GLY A 359 4.90 -43.55 -53.89
N GLN A 360 5.61 -42.42 -53.93
CA GLN A 360 5.28 -41.11 -54.53
C GLN A 360 4.54 -41.23 -55.89
N GLN A 361 3.73 -40.28 -56.39
CA GLN A 361 4.06 -38.87 -56.65
C GLN A 361 2.84 -38.12 -57.25
N GLN A 362 2.73 -36.82 -56.92
CA GLN A 362 2.29 -35.66 -57.72
C GLN A 362 0.86 -35.45 -58.28
N ASN A 363 0.39 -34.23 -57.95
CA ASN A 363 -0.28 -33.22 -58.78
C ASN A 363 -1.79 -33.30 -59.13
N THR A 364 -2.50 -32.40 -58.43
CA THR A 364 -3.33 -31.30 -58.95
C THR A 364 -4.74 -31.58 -59.49
N GLU A 365 -5.68 -30.79 -58.91
CA GLU A 365 -6.95 -30.29 -59.43
C GLU A 365 -8.14 -31.24 -59.62
N ALA A 366 -9.11 -31.11 -58.71
CA ALA A 366 -10.54 -31.19 -59.04
C ALA A 366 -11.40 -30.41 -58.03
N THR A 367 -11.99 -29.33 -58.53
CA THR A 367 -13.18 -28.57 -58.12
C THR A 367 -14.32 -29.48 -57.63
N ALA A 368 -15.01 -29.26 -56.50
CA ALA A 368 -16.15 -28.35 -56.24
C ALA A 368 -16.87 -28.87 -54.94
N PRO A 369 -17.90 -28.21 -54.34
CA PRO A 369 -18.43 -26.87 -54.55
C PRO A 369 -18.46 -26.00 -53.26
N ALA A 370 -18.73 -24.72 -53.48
CA ALA A 370 -18.90 -23.69 -52.47
C ALA A 370 -20.11 -23.96 -51.55
N SER A 371 -19.83 -24.08 -50.25
CA SER A 371 -20.76 -23.68 -49.21
C SER A 371 -20.33 -22.30 -48.75
N GLN A 372 -21.13 -21.29 -49.10
CA GLN A 372 -21.00 -19.94 -48.57
C GLN A 372 -21.25 -19.99 -47.06
N THR A 373 -20.18 -19.84 -46.30
CA THR A 373 -20.22 -19.24 -44.96
C THR A 373 -19.33 -18.02 -45.02
N SER A 374 -19.91 -16.90 -45.43
CA SER A 374 -19.35 -15.57 -45.19
C SER A 374 -19.36 -15.31 -43.69
N SER A 375 -18.36 -15.82 -42.97
CA SER A 375 -17.95 -15.17 -41.73
C SER A 375 -17.22 -13.91 -42.16
N ASP A 376 -17.82 -12.75 -41.94
CA ASP A 376 -17.11 -11.48 -41.97
C ASP A 376 -15.88 -11.59 -41.05
N LYS A 377 -14.73 -11.90 -41.64
CA LYS A 377 -13.45 -11.77 -40.96
C LYS A 377 -13.14 -10.28 -40.92
N GLU A 378 -13.80 -9.58 -40.00
CA GLU A 378 -13.38 -8.25 -39.57
C GLU A 378 -11.88 -8.30 -39.24
N ALA A 379 -11.14 -7.37 -39.82
CA ALA A 379 -9.69 -7.36 -39.72
C ALA A 379 -9.23 -7.28 -38.24
N PRO A 380 -8.13 -7.95 -37.87
CA PRO A 380 -7.53 -7.82 -36.56
C PRO A 380 -7.17 -6.36 -36.25
N ARG A 381 -7.54 -5.88 -35.06
CA ARG A 381 -7.21 -4.52 -34.57
C ARG A 381 -6.17 -4.61 -33.46
N VAL A 382 -5.10 -3.84 -33.58
CA VAL A 382 -4.06 -3.74 -32.54
C VAL A 382 -4.41 -2.57 -31.62
N ILE A 383 -4.71 -2.87 -30.36
CA ILE A 383 -5.09 -1.88 -29.35
C ILE A 383 -3.88 -1.57 -28.48
N LYS A 384 -3.50 -0.30 -28.41
CA LYS A 384 -2.44 0.20 -27.51
C LYS A 384 -3.05 0.49 -26.14
N HIS A 385 -2.45 -0.04 -25.09
CA HIS A 385 -2.96 0.11 -23.72
C HIS A 385 -1.83 0.11 -22.69
N ALA A 386 -2.18 0.24 -21.41
CA ALA A 386 -1.21 0.53 -20.35
C ALA A 386 -0.18 -0.60 -20.08
N MET A 387 -0.44 -1.79 -20.60
CA MET A 387 0.43 -2.97 -20.47
C MET A 387 1.09 -3.38 -21.80
N GLY A 388 0.93 -2.60 -22.87
CA GLY A 388 1.57 -2.84 -24.17
C GLY A 388 0.59 -2.76 -25.34
N GLU A 389 0.68 -3.72 -26.25
CA GLU A 389 -0.20 -3.84 -27.42
C GLU A 389 -0.89 -5.20 -27.41
N THR A 390 -2.20 -5.23 -27.63
CA THR A 390 -2.99 -6.47 -27.71
C THR A 390 -3.77 -6.48 -29.02
N THR A 391 -3.68 -7.59 -29.76
CA THR A 391 -4.49 -7.78 -30.97
C THR A 391 -5.86 -8.34 -30.61
N VAL A 392 -6.93 -7.65 -31.00
CA VAL A 392 -8.31 -8.09 -30.84
C VAL A 392 -8.88 -8.42 -32.23
N ASN A 393 -9.41 -9.64 -32.37
CA ASN A 393 -9.94 -10.13 -33.64
C ASN A 393 -11.45 -9.92 -33.70
N GLY A 394 -11.93 -9.28 -34.77
CA GLY A 394 -13.36 -9.00 -34.98
C GLY A 394 -14.02 -8.26 -33.82
N THR A 395 -15.33 -8.40 -33.67
CA THR A 395 -16.11 -7.77 -32.60
C THR A 395 -16.29 -8.74 -31.42
N PRO A 396 -15.69 -8.46 -30.24
CA PRO A 396 -15.84 -9.30 -29.04
C PRO A 396 -17.31 -9.50 -28.66
N LYS A 397 -17.67 -10.74 -28.32
CA LYS A 397 -19.03 -11.14 -27.91
C LYS A 397 -19.10 -11.61 -26.46
N ARG A 398 -17.96 -11.95 -25.87
CA ARG A 398 -17.81 -12.58 -24.54
C ARG A 398 -16.85 -11.76 -23.70
N VAL A 399 -17.26 -10.52 -23.40
CA VAL A 399 -16.42 -9.57 -22.68
C VAL A 399 -16.53 -9.76 -21.18
N VAL A 400 -15.39 -9.84 -20.50
CA VAL A 400 -15.28 -9.73 -19.03
C VAL A 400 -14.70 -8.38 -18.68
N ILE A 401 -15.30 -7.68 -17.71
CA ILE A 401 -14.90 -6.35 -17.27
C ILE A 401 -14.52 -6.32 -15.79
N LEU A 402 -13.34 -5.79 -15.49
CA LEU A 402 -12.74 -5.83 -14.15
C LEU A 402 -12.78 -4.49 -13.41
N THR A 403 -13.57 -3.52 -13.89
CA THR A 403 -13.79 -2.24 -13.23
C THR A 403 -15.26 -1.84 -13.26
N ASN A 404 -15.67 -1.07 -12.24
CA ASN A 404 -17.01 -0.50 -12.15
C ASN A 404 -17.27 0.52 -13.27
N GLU A 405 -16.33 1.44 -13.50
CA GLU A 405 -16.44 2.47 -14.54
C GLU A 405 -16.50 1.87 -15.96
N GLY A 406 -15.73 0.81 -16.22
CA GLY A 406 -15.77 0.12 -17.49
C GLY A 406 -17.05 -0.69 -17.68
N THR A 407 -17.66 -1.19 -16.60
CA THR A 407 -18.96 -1.86 -16.67
C THR A 407 -20.02 -0.89 -17.22
N GLU A 408 -20.04 0.34 -16.73
CA GLU A 408 -20.93 1.37 -17.28
C GLU A 408 -20.60 1.74 -18.72
N ALA A 409 -19.32 1.78 -19.09
CA ALA A 409 -18.89 2.09 -20.45
C ALA A 409 -19.46 1.08 -21.46
N LEU A 410 -19.40 -0.21 -21.13
CA LEU A 410 -19.97 -1.28 -21.94
C LEU A 410 -21.50 -1.13 -22.07
N LEU A 411 -22.18 -0.94 -20.94
CA LEU A 411 -23.63 -0.78 -20.91
C LEU A 411 -24.10 0.48 -21.67
N ALA A 412 -23.32 1.55 -21.69
CA ALA A 412 -23.65 2.79 -22.39
C ALA A 412 -23.83 2.60 -23.91
N VAL A 413 -23.19 1.58 -24.50
CA VAL A 413 -23.32 1.22 -25.92
C VAL A 413 -24.06 -0.10 -26.14
N GLY A 414 -24.81 -0.55 -25.13
CA GLY A 414 -25.65 -1.75 -25.20
C GLY A 414 -24.89 -3.07 -25.20
N VAL A 415 -23.62 -3.08 -24.76
CA VAL A 415 -22.83 -4.30 -24.59
C VAL A 415 -22.98 -4.81 -23.17
N LYS A 416 -23.59 -5.98 -23.00
CA LYS A 416 -23.72 -6.65 -21.71
C LYS A 416 -22.54 -7.60 -21.49
N PRO A 417 -21.71 -7.42 -20.43
CA PRO A 417 -20.60 -8.31 -20.16
C PRO A 417 -21.09 -9.70 -19.72
N ILE A 418 -20.33 -10.74 -20.00
CA ILE A 418 -20.64 -12.10 -19.49
C ILE A 418 -20.15 -12.30 -18.05
N GLY A 419 -19.18 -11.48 -17.63
CA GLY A 419 -18.71 -11.44 -16.25
C GLY A 419 -18.22 -10.04 -15.88
N ALA A 420 -18.52 -9.61 -14.67
CA ALA A 420 -18.09 -8.32 -14.13
C ALA A 420 -17.72 -8.42 -12.65
N VAL A 421 -16.77 -7.60 -12.20
CA VAL A 421 -16.52 -7.44 -10.77
C VAL A 421 -17.72 -6.79 -10.09
N GLN A 422 -18.06 -7.21 -8.88
CA GLN A 422 -19.19 -6.64 -8.14
C GLN A 422 -18.98 -5.15 -7.83
N SER A 423 -20.09 -4.47 -7.58
CA SER A 423 -20.08 -3.06 -7.23
C SER A 423 -19.50 -2.80 -5.84
N TRP A 424 -18.84 -1.64 -5.66
CA TRP A 424 -18.28 -1.25 -4.36
C TRP A 424 -19.35 -1.11 -3.29
N VAL A 425 -20.53 -0.65 -3.68
CA VAL A 425 -21.76 -0.66 -2.87
C VAL A 425 -22.90 -1.31 -3.67
N GLY A 426 -23.85 -1.91 -2.96
CA GLY A 426 -24.94 -2.70 -3.55
C GLY A 426 -24.74 -4.21 -3.35
N SER A 427 -25.72 -5.00 -3.80
CA SER A 427 -25.70 -6.46 -3.66
C SER A 427 -26.34 -7.13 -4.88
N PRO A 428 -25.54 -7.58 -5.88
CA PRO A 428 -24.11 -7.31 -6.09
C PRO A 428 -23.83 -6.04 -6.94
N TRP A 429 -24.88 -5.40 -7.48
CA TRP A 429 -24.76 -4.30 -8.44
C TRP A 429 -25.26 -2.97 -7.87
N TYR A 430 -24.74 -1.85 -8.38
CA TYR A 430 -25.32 -0.53 -8.12
C TYR A 430 -26.77 -0.45 -8.63
N ASN A 431 -27.57 0.35 -7.93
CA ASN A 431 -29.00 0.51 -8.24
C ASN A 431 -29.26 0.96 -9.68
N HIS A 432 -28.42 1.82 -10.25
CA HIS A 432 -28.61 2.37 -11.60
C HIS A 432 -28.19 1.44 -12.74
N ILE A 433 -27.57 0.29 -12.46
CA ILE A 433 -27.21 -0.71 -13.49
C ILE A 433 -27.78 -2.11 -13.21
N LYS A 434 -28.37 -2.35 -12.03
CA LYS A 434 -28.79 -3.69 -11.59
C LYS A 434 -29.71 -4.40 -12.59
N ASP A 435 -30.58 -3.66 -13.28
CA ASP A 435 -31.55 -4.24 -14.22
C ASP A 435 -30.87 -4.66 -15.53
N GLU A 436 -29.85 -3.91 -15.96
CA GLU A 436 -29.03 -4.24 -17.14
C GLU A 436 -28.05 -5.41 -16.85
N MET A 437 -27.68 -5.59 -15.58
CA MET A 437 -26.72 -6.58 -15.09
C MET A 437 -27.34 -7.89 -14.63
N GLN A 438 -28.63 -8.12 -14.89
CA GLN A 438 -29.27 -9.42 -14.64
C GLN A 438 -28.50 -10.55 -15.34
N ASP A 439 -28.34 -11.72 -14.72
CA ASP A 439 -27.62 -12.88 -15.28
C ASP A 439 -26.12 -12.69 -15.57
N VAL A 440 -25.53 -11.52 -15.27
CA VAL A 440 -24.08 -11.32 -15.38
C VAL A 440 -23.39 -12.07 -14.24
N THR A 441 -22.35 -12.83 -14.56
CA THR A 441 -21.60 -13.58 -13.54
C THR A 441 -20.69 -12.65 -12.76
N VAL A 442 -20.79 -12.67 -11.43
CA VAL A 442 -19.88 -11.94 -10.55
C VAL A 442 -18.51 -12.64 -10.54
N VAL A 443 -17.46 -11.92 -10.95
CA VAL A 443 -16.10 -12.46 -11.03
C VAL A 443 -15.18 -11.95 -9.91
N GLY A 444 -15.71 -11.78 -8.71
CA GLY A 444 -15.00 -11.22 -7.55
C GLY A 444 -15.23 -9.71 -7.40
N ASP A 445 -14.34 -9.03 -6.68
CA ASP A 445 -14.35 -7.57 -6.52
C ASP A 445 -13.22 -6.90 -7.32
N GLU A 446 -13.29 -5.57 -7.47
CA GLU A 446 -12.36 -4.80 -8.29
C GLU A 446 -10.90 -4.90 -7.80
N LEU A 447 -10.65 -5.16 -6.51
CA LEU A 447 -9.29 -5.37 -5.96
C LEU A 447 -8.82 -6.81 -6.11
N GLN A 448 -9.74 -7.76 -6.06
CA GLN A 448 -9.45 -9.20 -6.08
C GLN A 448 -10.41 -9.95 -7.04
N PRO A 449 -10.20 -9.82 -8.36
CA PRO A 449 -10.95 -10.64 -9.31
C PRO A 449 -10.63 -12.14 -9.17
N ASN A 450 -11.65 -12.97 -9.31
CA ASN A 450 -11.54 -14.43 -9.29
C ASN A 450 -11.15 -14.95 -10.68
N ILE A 451 -9.86 -15.24 -10.85
CA ILE A 451 -9.26 -15.66 -12.12
C ILE A 451 -9.84 -17.00 -12.61
N GLU A 452 -10.12 -17.93 -11.71
CA GLU A 452 -10.72 -19.23 -12.06
C GLU A 452 -12.13 -19.06 -12.62
N MET A 453 -12.93 -18.18 -12.01
CA MET A 453 -14.25 -17.83 -12.50
C MET A 453 -14.14 -17.18 -13.89
N ILE A 454 -13.22 -16.23 -14.07
CA ILE A 454 -12.98 -15.57 -15.37
C ILE A 454 -12.63 -16.61 -16.44
N ALA A 455 -11.74 -17.55 -16.14
CA ALA A 455 -11.36 -18.61 -17.07
C ALA A 455 -12.55 -19.52 -17.43
N SER A 456 -13.41 -19.85 -16.46
CA SER A 456 -14.59 -20.70 -16.68
C SER A 456 -15.60 -20.09 -17.67
N LEU A 457 -15.64 -18.75 -17.74
CA LEU A 457 -16.53 -18.00 -18.63
C LEU A 457 -16.05 -18.02 -20.09
N LYS A 458 -14.82 -18.46 -20.38
CA LYS A 458 -14.22 -18.47 -21.72
C LYS A 458 -14.43 -17.12 -22.45
N PRO A 459 -13.89 -16.01 -21.92
CA PRO A 459 -14.01 -14.71 -22.54
C PRO A 459 -13.24 -14.65 -23.86
N ASP A 460 -13.67 -13.78 -24.77
CA ASP A 460 -12.92 -13.42 -25.99
C ASP A 460 -12.21 -12.06 -25.87
N LEU A 461 -12.52 -11.31 -24.80
CA LEU A 461 -11.81 -10.11 -24.39
C LEU A 461 -11.94 -9.91 -22.87
N ILE A 462 -10.83 -9.55 -22.22
CA ILE A 462 -10.82 -9.10 -20.82
C ILE A 462 -10.38 -7.63 -20.79
N ILE A 463 -11.18 -6.79 -20.14
CA ILE A 463 -10.88 -5.38 -19.94
C ILE A 463 -10.63 -5.15 -18.45
N GLY A 464 -9.55 -4.48 -18.10
CA GLY A 464 -9.22 -4.13 -16.72
C GLY A 464 -8.44 -2.83 -16.61
N ASN A 465 -7.75 -2.67 -15.49
CA ASN A 465 -7.05 -1.44 -15.17
C ASN A 465 -5.71 -1.71 -14.46
N LYS A 466 -4.66 -1.00 -14.87
CA LYS A 466 -3.31 -1.16 -14.34
C LYS A 466 -3.22 -0.82 -12.85
N VAL A 467 -3.93 0.21 -12.37
CA VAL A 467 -3.90 0.60 -10.95
C VAL A 467 -4.38 -0.52 -10.05
N ARG A 468 -5.36 -1.31 -10.50
CA ARG A 468 -6.02 -2.35 -9.73
C ARG A 468 -5.41 -3.74 -9.95
N GLN A 469 -5.21 -4.11 -11.22
CA GLN A 469 -5.00 -5.50 -11.62
C GLN A 469 -3.65 -5.75 -12.30
N GLU A 470 -2.69 -4.81 -12.31
CA GLU A 470 -1.37 -4.99 -12.97
C GLU A 470 -0.69 -6.32 -12.63
N LYS A 471 -0.76 -6.74 -11.36
CA LYS A 471 -0.11 -7.99 -10.89
C LYS A 471 -0.67 -9.26 -11.52
N ILE A 472 -1.94 -9.24 -11.95
CA ILE A 472 -2.62 -10.39 -12.52
C ILE A 472 -2.76 -10.30 -14.05
N TYR A 473 -2.19 -9.25 -14.67
CA TYR A 473 -2.27 -9.03 -16.11
C TYR A 473 -1.81 -10.26 -16.91
N GLU A 474 -0.62 -10.81 -16.61
CA GLU A 474 -0.10 -11.98 -17.32
C GLU A 474 -1.00 -13.21 -17.18
N GLN A 475 -1.65 -13.39 -16.04
CA GLN A 475 -2.58 -14.50 -15.81
C GLN A 475 -3.87 -14.32 -16.61
N LEU A 476 -4.37 -13.09 -16.69
CA LEU A 476 -5.55 -12.76 -17.50
C LEU A 476 -5.26 -12.88 -19.00
N ASN A 477 -4.06 -12.46 -19.42
CA ASN A 477 -3.63 -12.51 -20.82
C ASN A 477 -3.44 -13.95 -21.33
N GLN A 478 -3.23 -14.92 -20.43
CA GLN A 478 -3.25 -16.35 -20.76
C GLN A 478 -4.67 -16.90 -20.99
N ILE A 479 -5.71 -16.23 -20.49
CA ILE A 479 -7.10 -16.64 -20.63
C ILE A 479 -7.69 -16.11 -21.95
N ALA A 480 -7.53 -14.81 -22.21
CA ALA A 480 -8.05 -14.14 -23.40
C ALA A 480 -7.24 -12.86 -23.68
N PRO A 481 -7.33 -12.27 -24.90
CA PRO A 481 -6.80 -10.94 -25.17
C PRO A 481 -7.18 -9.97 -24.05
N THR A 482 -6.19 -9.35 -23.42
CA THR A 482 -6.39 -8.49 -22.25
C THR A 482 -5.92 -7.06 -22.52
N ILE A 483 -6.74 -6.08 -22.16
CA ILE A 483 -6.49 -4.65 -22.38
C ILE A 483 -6.70 -3.89 -21.08
N PHE A 484 -5.70 -3.12 -20.65
CA PHE A 484 -5.76 -2.34 -19.41
C PHE A 484 -5.73 -0.83 -19.65
N ALA A 485 -6.68 -0.12 -19.06
CA ALA A 485 -6.59 1.31 -18.85
C ALA A 485 -5.44 1.65 -17.87
N ALA A 486 -4.88 2.86 -17.99
CA ALA A 486 -3.70 3.27 -17.24
C ALA A 486 -4.03 3.74 -15.82
N ASP A 487 -5.10 4.51 -15.67
CA ASP A 487 -5.53 5.14 -14.41
C ASP A 487 -7.06 5.05 -14.24
N LEU A 488 -7.58 5.53 -13.11
CA LEU A 488 -8.99 5.59 -12.76
C LEU A 488 -9.40 7.06 -12.47
N ALA A 489 -10.59 7.24 -11.88
CA ALA A 489 -11.08 8.51 -11.38
C ALA A 489 -11.23 9.59 -12.46
N GLY A 490 -10.37 10.62 -12.47
CA GLY A 490 -10.51 11.77 -13.38
C GLY A 490 -10.40 11.40 -14.86
N ASP A 491 -9.78 10.26 -15.18
CA ASP A 491 -9.49 9.81 -16.54
C ASP A 491 -10.58 8.90 -17.14
N TRP A 492 -11.76 8.82 -16.53
CA TRP A 492 -12.84 7.92 -17.00
C TRP A 492 -13.23 8.14 -18.47
N GLN A 493 -13.14 9.36 -19.01
CA GLN A 493 -13.41 9.64 -20.43
C GLN A 493 -12.33 9.07 -21.35
N ILE A 494 -11.07 9.01 -20.89
CA ILE A 494 -9.95 8.40 -21.62
C ILE A 494 -10.14 6.88 -21.64
N ASN A 495 -10.47 6.31 -20.48
CA ASN A 495 -10.77 4.88 -20.33
C ASN A 495 -11.94 4.46 -21.21
N PHE A 496 -13.03 5.23 -21.20
CA PHE A 496 -14.20 5.00 -22.04
C PHE A 496 -13.80 4.86 -23.52
N LYS A 497 -13.00 5.79 -24.06
CA LYS A 497 -12.53 5.74 -25.46
C LYS A 497 -11.73 4.47 -25.76
N LEU A 498 -10.81 4.09 -24.87
CA LEU A 498 -10.03 2.85 -25.00
C LEU A 498 -10.95 1.62 -25.06
N TYR A 499 -11.96 1.56 -24.19
CA TYR A 499 -12.88 0.44 -24.13
C TYR A 499 -13.75 0.34 -25.39
N MET A 500 -14.21 1.47 -25.92
CA MET A 500 -14.97 1.53 -27.18
C MET A 500 -14.15 1.06 -28.37
N GLU A 501 -12.85 1.40 -28.42
CA GLU A 501 -11.93 0.88 -29.43
C GLU A 501 -11.75 -0.64 -29.30
N ALA A 502 -11.57 -1.13 -28.07
CA ALA A 502 -11.37 -2.55 -27.78
C ALA A 502 -12.56 -3.43 -28.20
N ILE A 503 -13.80 -2.96 -27.97
CA ILE A 503 -15.02 -3.72 -28.27
C ILE A 503 -15.60 -3.45 -29.67
N ASN A 504 -14.89 -2.71 -30.53
CA ASN A 504 -15.34 -2.31 -31.88
C ASN A 504 -16.61 -1.45 -31.89
N LYS A 505 -16.72 -0.50 -30.95
CA LYS A 505 -17.88 0.40 -30.78
C LYS A 505 -17.46 1.88 -30.79
N LYS A 506 -16.45 2.21 -31.60
CA LYS A 506 -15.87 3.56 -31.63
C LYS A 506 -16.91 4.62 -32.00
N ASP A 507 -17.72 4.36 -33.02
CA ASP A 507 -18.72 5.33 -33.51
C ASP A 507 -19.85 5.55 -32.48
N GLU A 508 -20.37 4.47 -31.88
CA GLU A 508 -21.36 4.58 -30.80
C GLU A 508 -20.78 5.28 -29.57
N GLY A 509 -19.51 5.00 -29.25
CA GLY A 509 -18.77 5.66 -28.17
C GLY A 509 -18.55 7.16 -28.41
N GLU A 510 -18.14 7.54 -29.62
CA GLU A 510 -17.96 8.94 -30.00
C GLU A 510 -19.28 9.70 -29.95
N LYS A 511 -20.37 9.09 -30.41
CA LYS A 511 -21.72 9.65 -30.29
C LYS A 511 -22.14 9.83 -28.83
N ALA A 512 -22.00 8.80 -27.99
CA ALA A 512 -22.33 8.88 -26.57
C ALA A 512 -21.54 9.99 -25.86
N MET A 513 -20.23 10.11 -26.15
CA MET A 513 -19.40 11.17 -25.57
C MET A 513 -19.76 12.55 -26.10
N ALA A 514 -20.15 12.68 -27.38
CA ALA A 514 -20.65 13.94 -27.94
C ALA A 514 -21.96 14.37 -27.29
N ASP A 515 -22.89 13.44 -27.07
CA ASP A 515 -24.16 13.69 -26.39
C ASP A 515 -23.92 14.14 -24.93
N PHE A 516 -23.02 13.47 -24.20
CA PHE A 516 -22.62 13.88 -22.85
C PHE A 516 -22.01 15.28 -22.83
N ASN A 517 -21.02 15.55 -23.70
CA ASN A 517 -20.37 16.86 -23.77
C ASN A 517 -21.35 17.98 -24.13
N LYS A 518 -22.33 17.70 -24.99
CA LYS A 518 -23.41 18.63 -25.30
C LYS A 518 -24.25 18.93 -24.06
N ARG A 519 -24.67 17.92 -23.30
CA ARG A 519 -25.39 18.13 -22.04
C ARG A 519 -24.59 18.97 -21.05
N VAL A 520 -23.29 18.71 -20.89
CA VAL A 520 -22.41 19.51 -20.03
C VAL A 520 -22.35 20.96 -20.50
N ALA A 521 -22.21 21.21 -21.81
CA ALA A 521 -22.21 22.56 -22.37
C ALA A 521 -23.56 23.28 -22.16
N ASP A 522 -24.67 22.58 -22.36
CA ASP A 522 -26.02 23.13 -22.17
C ASP A 522 -26.26 23.52 -20.70
N VAL A 523 -25.88 22.66 -19.74
CA VAL A 523 -25.97 22.98 -18.31
C VAL A 523 -25.04 24.14 -17.95
N LYS A 524 -23.79 24.11 -18.42
CA LYS A 524 -22.82 25.19 -18.20
C LYS A 524 -23.32 26.55 -18.67
N ALA A 525 -23.93 26.61 -19.86
CA ALA A 525 -24.49 27.84 -20.40
C ALA A 525 -25.65 28.38 -19.54
N LYS A 526 -26.44 27.50 -18.92
CA LYS A 526 -27.58 27.86 -18.06
C LYS A 526 -27.19 28.25 -16.63
N LEU A 527 -26.01 27.85 -16.15
CA LEU A 527 -25.58 28.15 -14.77
C LEU A 527 -25.46 29.66 -14.50
N GLY A 528 -24.99 30.46 -15.45
CA GLY A 528 -24.82 31.90 -15.27
C GLY A 528 -24.03 32.24 -13.99
N SER A 529 -24.56 33.16 -13.17
CA SER A 529 -23.95 33.54 -11.89
C SER A 529 -23.91 32.42 -10.85
N LYS A 530 -24.76 31.37 -10.98
CA LYS A 530 -24.78 30.23 -10.04
C LYS A 530 -23.47 29.44 -10.08
N ALA A 531 -22.72 29.49 -11.19
CA ALA A 531 -21.40 28.88 -11.30
C ALA A 531 -20.39 29.42 -10.27
N ALA A 532 -20.59 30.64 -9.73
CA ALA A 532 -19.73 31.20 -8.69
C ALA A 532 -19.92 30.55 -7.31
N THR A 533 -20.93 29.70 -7.14
CA THR A 533 -21.19 28.95 -5.90
C THR A 533 -20.03 28.01 -5.60
N LYS A 534 -19.38 28.17 -4.45
CA LYS A 534 -18.26 27.32 -4.00
C LYS A 534 -18.78 25.98 -3.51
N VAL A 535 -18.63 24.94 -4.32
CA VAL A 535 -19.04 23.57 -3.99
C VAL A 535 -17.92 22.81 -3.26
N SER A 536 -18.21 22.40 -2.03
CA SER A 536 -17.37 21.51 -1.22
C SER A 536 -17.82 20.05 -1.41
N VAL A 537 -16.88 19.12 -1.54
CA VAL A 537 -17.14 17.68 -1.68
C VAL A 537 -16.37 16.92 -0.60
N VAL A 538 -17.10 16.23 0.27
CA VAL A 538 -16.55 15.54 1.46
C VAL A 538 -16.94 14.07 1.47
N ARG A 539 -16.00 13.22 1.87
CA ARG A 539 -16.25 11.79 2.08
C ARG A 539 -16.06 11.45 3.54
N PHE A 540 -17.07 10.79 4.12
CA PHE A 540 -16.97 10.17 5.44
C PHE A 540 -16.82 8.66 5.30
N SER A 541 -15.93 8.07 6.11
CA SER A 541 -15.79 6.62 6.23
C SER A 541 -15.37 6.27 7.66
N ALA A 542 -15.50 5.00 8.04
CA ALA A 542 -15.09 4.54 9.37
C ALA A 542 -13.60 4.74 9.67
N SER A 543 -12.74 4.84 8.65
CA SER A 543 -11.28 4.96 8.84
C SER A 543 -10.75 6.39 8.75
N GLN A 544 -11.39 7.25 7.96
CA GLN A 544 -10.92 8.61 7.71
C GLN A 544 -12.01 9.48 7.07
N VAL A 545 -11.88 10.79 7.23
CA VAL A 545 -12.66 11.81 6.51
C VAL A 545 -11.77 12.49 5.49
N ARG A 546 -12.29 12.78 4.30
CA ARG A 546 -11.52 13.36 3.18
C ARG A 546 -12.29 14.48 2.51
N ILE A 547 -11.57 15.48 2.02
CA ILE A 547 -12.08 16.42 0.99
C ILE A 547 -11.57 16.00 -0.38
N TYR A 548 -12.43 16.16 -1.39
CA TYR A 548 -12.15 15.78 -2.76
C TYR A 548 -11.71 17.00 -3.59
N GLN A 549 -10.65 16.84 -4.37
CA GLN A 549 -9.99 17.92 -5.12
C GLN A 549 -10.37 17.84 -6.61
N LYS A 550 -9.70 18.59 -7.50
CA LYS A 550 -10.09 18.71 -8.92
C LYS A 550 -9.88 17.43 -9.72
N GLN A 551 -8.85 16.62 -9.41
CA GLN A 551 -8.51 15.40 -10.16
C GLN A 551 -9.32 14.17 -9.74
N THR A 552 -10.52 14.37 -9.20
CA THR A 552 -11.44 13.29 -8.80
C THR A 552 -12.62 13.22 -9.75
N PHE A 553 -13.39 12.12 -9.70
CA PHE A 553 -14.55 11.93 -10.58
C PHE A 553 -15.53 13.12 -10.56
N SER A 554 -16.01 13.49 -9.36
CA SER A 554 -16.88 14.66 -9.19
C SER A 554 -16.14 15.98 -9.41
N GLY A 555 -14.87 16.07 -9.02
CA GLY A 555 -14.03 17.24 -9.25
C GLY A 555 -13.90 17.64 -10.73
N VAL A 556 -13.70 16.65 -11.61
CA VAL A 556 -13.57 16.87 -13.06
C VAL A 556 -14.88 17.41 -13.65
N LEU A 557 -16.03 16.84 -13.29
CA LEU A 557 -17.31 17.34 -13.81
C LEU A 557 -17.64 18.75 -13.30
N LEU A 558 -17.36 19.04 -12.03
CA LEU A 558 -17.52 20.39 -11.48
C LEU A 558 -16.64 21.41 -12.22
N ASP A 559 -15.39 21.04 -12.54
CA ASP A 559 -14.48 21.89 -13.32
C ASP A 559 -14.94 22.08 -14.77
N GLN A 560 -15.42 21.01 -15.43
CA GLN A 560 -16.01 21.09 -16.77
C GLN A 560 -17.19 22.07 -16.82
N LEU A 561 -18.07 22.03 -15.81
CA LEU A 561 -19.19 22.96 -15.65
C LEU A 561 -18.77 24.38 -15.26
N GLY A 562 -17.51 24.58 -14.85
CA GLY A 562 -17.01 25.87 -14.37
C GLY A 562 -17.58 26.27 -13.00
N ILE A 563 -18.02 25.30 -12.20
CA ILE A 563 -18.53 25.54 -10.85
C ILE A 563 -17.34 25.79 -9.91
N ALA A 564 -17.41 26.88 -9.17
CA ALA A 564 -16.35 27.28 -8.25
C ALA A 564 -16.14 26.26 -7.13
N ARG A 565 -14.88 26.15 -6.67
CA ARG A 565 -14.49 25.33 -5.52
C ARG A 565 -13.96 26.23 -4.40
N PRO A 566 -14.12 25.85 -3.12
CA PRO A 566 -13.41 26.51 -2.02
C PRO A 566 -11.89 26.47 -2.25
N PRO A 567 -11.09 27.47 -1.84
CA PRO A 567 -9.64 27.47 -2.07
C PRO A 567 -8.91 26.24 -1.51
N ALA A 568 -9.41 25.64 -0.44
CA ALA A 568 -8.86 24.40 0.12
C ALA A 568 -9.07 23.18 -0.80
N GLN A 569 -10.06 23.24 -1.70
CA GLN A 569 -10.51 22.19 -2.61
C GLN A 569 -10.30 22.52 -4.11
N ASP A 570 -9.77 23.70 -4.42
CA ASP A 570 -9.42 24.15 -5.78
C ASP A 570 -7.94 23.89 -6.07
N LYS A 571 -7.52 22.63 -5.91
CA LYS A 571 -6.13 22.19 -6.14
C LYS A 571 -6.09 21.11 -7.20
N ASP A 572 -5.05 21.13 -8.03
CA ASP A 572 -4.71 20.06 -8.98
C ASP A 572 -4.11 18.86 -8.25
N SER A 573 -4.92 18.25 -7.39
CA SER A 573 -4.59 17.06 -6.61
C SER A 573 -5.81 16.15 -6.51
N PHE A 574 -5.65 15.01 -5.84
CA PHE A 574 -6.69 13.98 -5.75
C PHE A 574 -7.57 14.17 -4.51
N ILE A 575 -7.04 13.96 -3.31
CA ILE A 575 -7.78 14.09 -2.05
C ILE A 575 -6.88 14.68 -0.97
N GLU A 576 -7.49 15.20 0.09
CA GLU A 576 -6.80 15.57 1.33
C GLU A 576 -7.47 14.86 2.51
N VAL A 577 -6.68 14.20 3.35
CA VAL A 577 -7.17 13.52 4.56
C VAL A 577 -7.33 14.54 5.67
N MET A 578 -8.48 14.50 6.34
CA MET A 578 -8.88 15.51 7.30
C MET A 578 -8.65 15.05 8.74
N THR A 579 -8.26 15.99 9.57
CA THR A 579 -8.28 15.92 11.03
C THR A 579 -9.36 16.88 11.56
N LYS A 580 -9.68 16.82 12.86
CA LYS A 580 -10.68 17.73 13.45
C LYS A 580 -10.24 19.20 13.34
N GLU A 581 -8.95 19.47 13.51
CA GLU A 581 -8.39 20.83 13.43
C GLU A 581 -8.50 21.43 12.04
N THR A 582 -8.62 20.59 11.01
CA THR A 582 -8.70 20.99 9.60
C THR A 582 -10.12 20.99 9.05
N ILE A 583 -11.15 20.80 9.89
CA ILE A 583 -12.58 20.96 9.55
C ILE A 583 -12.88 22.29 8.81
N PRO A 584 -12.27 23.44 9.14
CA PRO A 584 -12.50 24.69 8.38
C PRO A 584 -12.27 24.57 6.86
N SER A 585 -11.40 23.65 6.41
CA SER A 585 -11.15 23.37 4.99
C SER A 585 -12.32 22.70 4.26
N MET A 586 -13.34 22.24 4.99
CA MET A 586 -14.56 21.66 4.43
C MET A 586 -15.60 22.72 4.04
N ASP A 587 -15.43 23.98 4.44
CA ASP A 587 -16.43 25.02 4.20
C ASP A 587 -16.67 25.30 2.71
N GLY A 588 -17.81 25.89 2.40
CA GLY A 588 -18.23 26.26 1.05
C GLY A 588 -19.57 27.01 1.08
N ASP A 589 -20.10 27.34 -0.09
CA ASP A 589 -21.48 27.84 -0.19
C ASP A 589 -22.49 26.68 -0.13
N VAL A 590 -22.07 25.48 -0.56
CA VAL A 590 -22.77 24.20 -0.40
C VAL A 590 -21.75 23.09 -0.19
N MET A 591 -22.09 22.10 0.63
CA MET A 591 -21.30 20.90 0.85
C MET A 591 -22.12 19.69 0.44
N PHE A 592 -21.63 18.95 -0.54
CA PHE A 592 -22.10 17.60 -0.83
C PHE A 592 -21.21 16.61 -0.11
N TYR A 593 -21.81 15.70 0.66
CA TYR A 593 -21.06 14.64 1.32
C TYR A 593 -21.65 13.27 1.02
N PHE A 594 -20.78 12.27 0.89
CA PHE A 594 -21.19 10.88 0.78
C PHE A 594 -20.49 10.04 1.85
N VAL A 595 -21.12 8.92 2.18
CA VAL A 595 -20.69 8.02 3.24
C VAL A 595 -20.29 6.70 2.61
N SER A 596 -19.08 6.25 2.92
CA SER A 596 -18.57 4.96 2.46
C SER A 596 -18.50 3.97 3.59
N GLU A 597 -19.29 2.91 3.46
CA GLU A 597 -19.28 1.78 4.38
C GLU A 597 -18.46 0.62 3.79
N GLN A 598 -17.58 0.04 4.60
CA GLN A 598 -16.93 -1.22 4.24
C GLN A 598 -17.78 -2.36 4.80
N ALA A 599 -17.90 -3.45 4.03
CA ALA A 599 -18.59 -4.64 4.49
C ALA A 599 -18.00 -5.13 5.83
N GLY A 600 -18.83 -5.15 6.88
CA GLY A 600 -18.43 -5.57 8.24
C GLY A 600 -17.85 -4.48 9.15
N LYS A 601 -17.81 -3.22 8.74
CA LYS A 601 -17.42 -2.06 9.58
C LYS A 601 -18.50 -0.97 9.53
N ASN A 602 -19.46 -1.04 10.45
CA ASN A 602 -20.69 -0.24 10.42
C ASN A 602 -20.61 1.06 11.26
N ASP A 603 -19.48 1.77 11.21
CA ASP A 603 -19.29 2.98 12.04
C ASP A 603 -19.18 4.28 11.24
N ALA A 604 -19.29 4.26 9.91
CA ALA A 604 -19.17 5.48 9.11
C ALA A 604 -20.28 6.50 9.43
N ALA A 605 -21.51 6.05 9.69
CA ALA A 605 -22.60 6.91 10.18
C ALA A 605 -22.27 7.59 11.52
N LYS A 606 -21.62 6.88 12.45
CA LYS A 606 -21.16 7.48 13.72
C LYS A 606 -20.09 8.52 13.50
N VAL A 607 -19.17 8.30 12.56
CA VAL A 607 -18.16 9.30 12.18
C VAL A 607 -18.84 10.55 11.63
N VAL A 608 -19.86 10.41 10.77
CA VAL A 608 -20.65 11.56 10.29
C VAL A 608 -21.26 12.33 11.46
N GLU A 609 -21.93 11.64 12.39
CA GLU A 609 -22.53 12.27 13.57
C GLU A 609 -21.49 12.97 14.44
N GLU A 610 -20.36 12.32 14.72
CA GLU A 610 -19.26 12.85 15.52
C GLU A 610 -18.66 14.10 14.90
N TRP A 611 -18.44 14.11 13.58
CA TRP A 611 -17.90 15.26 12.87
C TRP A 611 -18.91 16.39 12.74
N LYS A 612 -20.19 16.10 12.46
CA LYS A 612 -21.24 17.14 12.40
C LYS A 612 -21.53 17.74 13.78
N ASN A 613 -21.26 17.01 14.86
CA ASN A 613 -21.45 17.51 16.23
C ASN A 613 -20.28 18.34 16.75
N ASP A 614 -19.12 18.30 16.08
CA ASP A 614 -17.92 19.05 16.44
C ASP A 614 -18.16 20.58 16.40
N PRO A 615 -17.66 21.36 17.38
CA PRO A 615 -17.79 22.81 17.39
C PRO A 615 -17.25 23.49 16.13
N LEU A 616 -16.14 23.01 15.57
CA LEU A 616 -15.56 23.57 14.35
C LEU A 616 -16.48 23.34 13.15
N PHE A 617 -17.14 22.19 13.09
CA PHE A 617 -18.10 21.88 12.00
C PHE A 617 -19.34 22.75 12.11
N LYS A 618 -19.91 22.89 13.32
CA LYS A 618 -21.05 23.78 13.58
C LYS A 618 -20.71 25.25 13.31
N ASN A 619 -19.44 25.63 13.34
CA ASN A 619 -19.01 26.98 13.05
C ASN A 619 -18.82 27.27 11.55
N LEU A 620 -18.83 26.27 10.67
CA LEU A 620 -18.73 26.45 9.21
C LEU A 620 -19.91 27.26 8.68
N ASN A 621 -19.66 28.09 7.67
CA ASN A 621 -20.72 28.88 7.04
C ASN A 621 -21.75 27.98 6.37
N VAL A 622 -21.29 26.92 5.69
CA VAL A 622 -22.16 25.94 5.04
C VAL A 622 -23.08 25.20 6.01
N ALA A 623 -22.60 24.92 7.23
CA ALA A 623 -23.38 24.27 8.28
C ALA A 623 -24.44 25.22 8.85
N LYS A 624 -24.06 26.47 9.12
CA LYS A 624 -24.99 27.52 9.59
C LYS A 624 -26.07 27.85 8.55
N ALA A 625 -25.72 27.79 7.27
CA ALA A 625 -26.65 27.99 6.16
C ALA A 625 -27.55 26.77 5.88
N ASN A 626 -27.39 25.67 6.62
CA ASN A 626 -28.09 24.40 6.40
C ASN A 626 -27.95 23.85 4.96
N LYS A 627 -26.76 24.00 4.36
CA LYS A 627 -26.42 23.56 3.00
C LYS A 627 -25.44 22.38 2.99
N VAL A 628 -25.59 21.47 3.94
CA VAL A 628 -24.81 20.22 4.07
C VAL A 628 -25.69 19.06 3.62
N ILE A 629 -25.46 18.58 2.40
CA ILE A 629 -26.37 17.69 1.67
C ILE A 629 -25.70 16.32 1.49
N GLN A 630 -26.38 15.27 1.93
CA GLN A 630 -25.93 13.91 1.67
C GLN A 630 -26.26 13.50 0.25
N VAL A 631 -25.30 12.87 -0.43
CA VAL A 631 -25.44 12.39 -1.80
C VAL A 631 -25.03 10.91 -1.90
N ASP A 632 -25.44 10.26 -2.98
CA ASP A 632 -25.17 8.85 -3.22
C ASP A 632 -23.69 8.61 -3.61
N GLU A 633 -23.02 7.68 -2.92
CA GLU A 633 -21.61 7.38 -3.17
C GLU A 633 -21.39 6.76 -4.56
N ALA A 634 -22.30 5.93 -5.06
CA ALA A 634 -22.15 5.30 -6.37
C ALA A 634 -22.11 6.37 -7.46
N ILE A 635 -23.04 7.32 -7.41
CA ILE A 635 -23.16 8.41 -8.38
C ILE A 635 -22.01 9.40 -8.25
N TRP A 636 -21.64 9.82 -7.03
CA TRP A 636 -20.66 10.90 -6.83
C TRP A 636 -19.20 10.47 -6.87
N ASN A 637 -18.92 9.17 -6.80
CA ASN A 637 -17.54 8.68 -6.70
C ASN A 637 -17.32 7.24 -7.18
N SER A 638 -17.96 6.24 -6.56
CA SER A 638 -17.46 4.86 -6.60
C SER A 638 -17.76 4.12 -7.90
N ALA A 639 -18.86 4.45 -8.59
CA ALA A 639 -19.15 3.85 -9.89
C ALA A 639 -18.27 4.42 -10.99
N GLY A 640 -18.09 5.76 -10.98
CA GLY A 640 -17.00 6.44 -11.69
C GLY A 640 -17.02 6.37 -13.21
N GLY A 641 -18.15 5.97 -13.82
CA GLY A 641 -18.28 5.76 -15.26
C GLY A 641 -19.27 6.71 -15.95
N TYR A 642 -19.58 6.39 -17.21
CA TYR A 642 -20.43 7.21 -18.07
C TYR A 642 -21.85 7.43 -17.53
N LYS A 643 -22.50 6.39 -17.01
CA LYS A 643 -23.89 6.48 -16.51
C LYS A 643 -23.92 7.31 -15.23
N ALA A 644 -23.00 7.06 -14.30
CA ALA A 644 -22.84 7.86 -13.09
C ALA A 644 -22.56 9.33 -13.41
N ALA A 645 -21.75 9.63 -14.43
CA ALA A 645 -21.46 11.02 -14.83
C ALA A 645 -22.70 11.76 -15.34
N ASN A 646 -23.55 11.06 -16.10
CA ASN A 646 -24.83 11.61 -16.56
C ASN A 646 -25.80 11.84 -15.38
N LEU A 647 -25.87 10.92 -14.41
CA LEU A 647 -26.68 11.08 -13.20
C LEU A 647 -26.18 12.21 -12.31
N LEU A 648 -24.86 12.32 -12.12
CA LEU A 648 -24.25 13.41 -11.37
C LEU A 648 -24.54 14.76 -12.03
N LEU A 649 -24.47 14.84 -13.36
CA LEU A 649 -24.87 16.03 -14.11
C LEU A 649 -26.34 16.39 -13.87
N ASP A 650 -27.24 15.40 -13.84
CA ASP A 650 -28.66 15.60 -13.55
C ASP A 650 -28.91 16.09 -12.13
N GLU A 651 -28.21 15.55 -11.13
CA GLU A 651 -28.31 16.01 -9.74
C GLU A 651 -27.79 17.43 -9.57
N LEU A 652 -26.67 17.78 -10.21
CA LEU A 652 -26.14 19.14 -10.22
C LEU A 652 -27.09 20.10 -10.94
N ALA A 653 -27.62 19.73 -12.10
CA ALA A 653 -28.57 20.54 -12.85
C ALA A 653 -29.88 20.76 -12.08
N ALA A 654 -30.35 19.73 -11.35
CA ALA A 654 -31.51 19.84 -10.48
C ALA A 654 -31.22 20.77 -9.29
N TYR A 655 -30.09 20.61 -8.61
CA TYR A 655 -29.70 21.45 -7.47
C TYR A 655 -29.58 22.92 -7.85
N PHE A 656 -28.98 23.22 -9.01
CA PHE A 656 -28.83 24.58 -9.51
C PHE A 656 -30.06 25.09 -10.27
N GLU A 657 -31.13 24.29 -10.41
CA GLU A 657 -32.36 24.64 -11.12
C GLU A 657 -32.10 25.07 -12.57
N VAL A 658 -31.32 24.28 -13.30
CA VAL A 658 -30.88 24.53 -14.69
C VAL A 658 -31.08 23.28 -15.55
N LYS A 659 -32.34 22.88 -15.75
CA LYS A 659 -32.71 21.79 -16.67
C LYS A 659 -32.66 22.24 -18.13
#